data_AF-A0A8T4NX53-F1
#
_entry.id   AF-A0A8T4NX53-F1
#
_cell.length_a   1.000
_cell.length_b   1.000
_cell.length_c   1.000
_cell.angle_alpha   90.00
_cell.angle_beta   90.00
_cell.angle_gamma   90.00
#
_symmetry.space_group_name_H-M   'P 1'
#
loop_
_entity.id
_entity.type
_entity.pdbx_description
1 polymer ?
#
loop_
_entity_poly.entity_id
_entity_poly.type
_entity_poly.pdbx_seq_one_letter_code
_entity_poly.pdbx_strand_id
1 'polypeptide(L)'
;MKKIRIIPRLDIKGPNVIKGIHLEGLRVVGKPIELAKKYYEQGADEILYMDVVASLYDRESILEIIKETTSKGVFIPITVGGGVRKLEDIKNILRAGADKVAINTAAVKNPEFIRQAAEKFGSQCIVGSIEAKKKEIGWEIYIENGREKTGIDAIEWAKKLVELGAGELLVTSIDKEGTEEGYEYDLIEKIVSEVSVPVIACGGAGKVQDIENCLKRTKCDAVSMASVLHYNSESVENIKNYLDKKNFPVRLNYKTEDIIPSEKNKKMISIIDYELGNLFSVTKGFEKLGCSVKIINKPPEIINADFLVLPGVGAFSEGMNNLKEKNLIEPIKKYVNSGKPFLGICLGAQLLLSESEEFGKHLGLDIIQGKVVQFRIPKKEEKNYRIPHIGWNSILKNKKNVLLENIQDNSEFYFVHSFYLVPEDKKNILAKTDYYGEEFCSILNKGNVYGVQFHPEKSGEIGLKILNNFLRLKEKLEAYYGLPSEVKFCKKCVISNQRPNTTVEFKSGKDEKKMTTGFNEQGVCSGCVYSEIKDKTINWEERERELKKLCDKFRSSDGSYDCIIPGSGGKDSGFTAHVLKYKYNMHPLTVTWAPHKYTDIGFKNFQSWIHSGFDNILFTPNGKVHRLLTRLAFTNLLNPFQPFVIGQKIIGPRFASMYNIKLVFYGENPAEYGGKIESNFKPTMDLDFFSEPDIEKIKLGGVYVKDLIEKYSVSRSELQPYLPPRKEDLKGIEVHYLGYYLKWDPQEIYYYSSKHTGFEPNVERTEGSYSKYSGIDDQIDPFHYYTTLIKFGLGRASYDAAQEIRNKKITREEGVALVNKFDQEFPKKYFKSFLEYIGISEEEFWETVDKFRSPHLWKKENGVWKLRNVISN
;
A
#
# COMPACT_ATOMS: atom_id res chain seq x y z
N MET A 1 -20.14 20.71 15.83
CA MET A 1 -21.09 21.86 15.75
C MET A 1 -20.62 22.77 14.61
N LYS A 2 -21.52 23.16 13.70
CA LYS A 2 -21.23 24.04 12.55
C LYS A 2 -20.65 25.38 13.02
N LYS A 3 -19.62 25.87 12.34
CA LYS A 3 -19.00 27.17 12.63
C LYS A 3 -19.52 28.29 11.72
N ILE A 4 -19.66 29.47 12.31
CA ILE A 4 -19.92 30.74 11.60
C ILE A 4 -18.66 31.10 10.80
N ARG A 5 -18.84 31.42 9.52
CA ARG A 5 -17.73 31.78 8.62
C ARG A 5 -17.49 33.28 8.60
N ILE A 6 -16.21 33.66 8.70
CA ILE A 6 -15.74 35.02 8.50
C ILE A 6 -15.07 35.10 7.12
N ILE A 7 -15.67 35.89 6.21
CA ILE A 7 -15.36 35.88 4.77
C ILE A 7 -14.86 37.25 4.30
N PRO A 8 -13.56 37.43 4.08
CA PRO A 8 -13.04 38.59 3.38
C PRO A 8 -13.55 38.64 1.94
N ARG A 9 -14.17 39.77 1.57
CA ARG A 9 -14.60 40.07 0.20
C ARG A 9 -13.53 40.91 -0.50
N LEU A 10 -13.12 40.48 -1.68
CA LEU A 10 -12.15 41.16 -2.53
C LEU A 10 -12.83 41.49 -3.87
N ASP A 11 -13.23 42.75 -4.04
CA ASP A 11 -13.78 43.24 -5.30
C ASP A 11 -12.63 43.50 -6.29
N ILE A 12 -12.68 42.87 -7.46
CA ILE A 12 -11.58 42.82 -8.44
C ILE A 12 -11.88 43.71 -9.63
N LYS A 13 -10.90 44.57 -9.99
CA LYS A 13 -10.90 45.34 -11.24
C LYS A 13 -9.52 45.30 -11.87
N GLY A 14 -9.39 44.51 -12.94
CA GLY A 14 -8.09 44.21 -13.55
C GLY A 14 -7.17 43.54 -12.52
N PRO A 15 -5.90 43.98 -12.38
CA PRO A 15 -4.94 43.33 -11.48
C PRO A 15 -5.04 43.78 -10.02
N ASN A 16 -6.10 44.49 -9.63
CA ASN A 16 -6.20 45.20 -8.36
C ASN A 16 -7.47 44.81 -7.60
N VAL A 17 -7.36 44.79 -6.27
CA VAL A 17 -8.51 44.85 -5.37
C VAL A 17 -8.91 46.30 -5.22
N ILE A 18 -10.20 46.55 -5.29
CA ILE A 18 -10.81 47.88 -5.17
C ILE A 18 -11.82 47.92 -4.04
N LYS A 19 -12.18 49.13 -3.61
CA LYS A 19 -13.30 49.38 -2.71
C LYS A 19 -14.05 50.64 -3.13
N GLY A 20 -15.38 50.56 -3.12
CA GLY A 20 -16.28 51.70 -3.33
C GLY A 20 -17.29 51.86 -2.19
N ILE A 21 -18.13 52.91 -2.30
CA ILE A 21 -19.28 53.20 -1.43
C ILE A 21 -20.54 53.08 -2.28
N HIS A 22 -21.56 52.36 -1.79
CA HIS A 22 -22.77 52.01 -2.55
C HIS A 22 -22.48 51.34 -3.91
N LEU A 23 -21.39 50.57 -4.00
CA LEU A 23 -20.87 49.96 -5.23
C LEU A 23 -20.37 50.97 -6.29
N GLU A 24 -20.19 52.24 -5.93
CA GLU A 24 -19.63 53.31 -6.76
C GLU A 24 -18.34 53.91 -6.17
N GLY A 25 -17.66 54.80 -6.92
CA GLY A 25 -16.50 55.55 -6.41
C GLY A 25 -15.30 54.67 -6.03
N LEU A 26 -14.72 53.97 -7.02
CA LEU A 26 -13.75 52.90 -6.79
C LEU A 26 -12.34 53.42 -6.45
N ARG A 27 -11.79 52.98 -5.30
CA ARG A 27 -10.39 53.18 -4.88
C ARG A 27 -9.63 51.86 -4.91
N VAL A 28 -8.40 51.85 -5.40
CA VAL A 28 -7.51 50.68 -5.30
C VAL A 28 -7.02 50.52 -3.87
N VAL A 29 -7.15 49.31 -3.30
CA VAL A 29 -6.79 49.00 -1.91
C VAL A 29 -5.68 47.96 -1.78
N GLY A 30 -5.31 47.25 -2.85
CA GLY A 30 -4.18 46.31 -2.82
C GLY A 30 -4.19 45.31 -3.96
N LYS A 31 -3.34 44.28 -3.83
CA LYS A 31 -3.26 43.15 -4.77
C LYS A 31 -4.07 41.95 -4.27
N PRO A 32 -4.76 41.21 -5.18
CA PRO A 32 -5.64 40.10 -4.78
C PRO A 32 -4.93 39.03 -3.97
N ILE A 33 -3.78 38.56 -4.47
CA ILE A 33 -3.00 37.46 -3.88
C ILE A 33 -2.43 37.82 -2.52
N GLU A 34 -1.89 39.03 -2.37
CA GLU A 34 -1.30 39.50 -1.12
C GLU A 34 -2.36 39.57 -0.01
N LEU A 35 -3.53 40.13 -0.33
CA LEU A 35 -4.63 40.23 0.61
C LEU A 35 -5.24 38.85 0.94
N ALA A 36 -5.47 37.99 -0.06
CA ALA A 36 -5.98 36.65 0.18
C ALA A 36 -5.04 35.81 1.06
N LYS A 37 -3.72 35.89 0.82
CA LYS A 37 -2.73 35.21 1.66
C LYS A 37 -2.71 35.77 3.08
N LYS A 38 -2.70 37.10 3.22
CA LYS A 38 -2.78 37.77 4.52
C LYS A 38 -4.01 37.31 5.30
N TYR A 39 -5.18 37.29 4.68
CA TYR A 39 -6.41 36.89 5.37
C TYR A 39 -6.45 35.39 5.69
N TYR A 40 -5.89 34.55 4.83
CA TYR A 40 -5.71 33.13 5.12
C TYR A 40 -4.83 32.91 6.36
N GLU A 41 -3.68 33.61 6.44
CA GLU A 41 -2.78 33.56 7.60
C GLU A 41 -3.45 34.09 8.88
N GLN A 42 -4.31 35.11 8.76
CA GLN A 42 -5.15 35.61 9.86
C GLN A 42 -6.34 34.69 10.20
N GLY A 43 -6.50 33.56 9.50
CA GLY A 43 -7.49 32.54 9.82
C GLY A 43 -8.84 32.69 9.13
N ALA A 44 -8.94 33.37 7.98
CA ALA A 44 -10.18 33.43 7.19
C ALA A 44 -10.77 32.04 6.92
N ASP A 45 -12.09 31.95 6.86
CA ASP A 45 -12.80 30.68 6.65
C ASP A 45 -13.07 30.39 5.18
N GLU A 46 -13.06 31.42 4.35
CA GLU A 46 -13.36 31.40 2.92
C GLU A 46 -12.91 32.75 2.32
N ILE A 47 -12.51 32.78 1.05
CA ILE A 47 -12.24 34.02 0.30
C ILE A 47 -13.35 34.23 -0.74
N LEU A 48 -13.92 35.44 -0.79
CA LEU A 48 -14.92 35.83 -1.79
C LEU A 48 -14.29 36.81 -2.79
N TYR A 49 -14.11 36.38 -4.03
CA TYR A 49 -13.70 37.24 -5.14
C TYR A 49 -14.91 37.69 -5.95
N MET A 50 -15.05 38.99 -6.19
CA MET A 50 -16.12 39.57 -7.00
C MET A 50 -15.53 40.37 -8.17
N ASP A 51 -15.64 39.88 -9.39
CA ASP A 51 -15.23 40.64 -10.58
C ASP A 51 -16.28 41.70 -10.93
N VAL A 52 -15.96 42.97 -10.66
CA VAL A 52 -16.86 44.11 -10.83
C VAL A 52 -16.91 44.67 -12.25
N VAL A 53 -16.00 44.24 -13.14
CA VAL A 53 -15.89 44.75 -14.53
C VAL A 53 -15.98 43.64 -15.57
N ALA A 54 -16.49 42.47 -15.20
CA ALA A 54 -16.62 41.30 -16.07
C ALA A 54 -17.48 41.52 -17.35
N SER A 55 -18.22 42.64 -17.43
CA SER A 55 -18.94 43.07 -18.64
C SER A 55 -18.07 43.80 -19.66
N LEU A 56 -16.92 44.34 -19.26
CA LEU A 56 -16.08 45.25 -20.05
C LEU A 56 -14.70 44.67 -20.41
N TYR A 57 -14.18 43.72 -19.65
CA TYR A 57 -12.83 43.14 -19.84
C TYR A 57 -12.80 41.61 -19.78
N ASP A 58 -11.68 41.06 -20.24
CA ASP A 58 -11.45 39.64 -20.50
C ASP A 58 -11.48 38.77 -19.23
N ARG A 59 -12.19 37.63 -19.30
CA ARG A 59 -12.42 36.71 -18.17
C ARG A 59 -11.17 35.92 -17.78
N GLU A 60 -10.15 35.88 -18.63
CA GLU A 60 -8.90 35.18 -18.31
C GLU A 60 -8.25 35.69 -17.01
N SER A 61 -8.42 36.99 -16.70
CA SER A 61 -7.81 37.61 -15.52
C SER A 61 -8.26 37.01 -14.18
N ILE A 62 -9.53 36.64 -14.00
CA ILE A 62 -10.00 36.09 -12.71
C ILE A 62 -9.55 34.63 -12.52
N LEU A 63 -9.49 33.85 -13.61
CA LEU A 63 -9.03 32.46 -13.56
C LEU A 63 -7.56 32.36 -13.16
N GLU A 64 -6.74 33.30 -13.62
CA GLU A 64 -5.34 33.40 -13.19
C GLU A 64 -5.21 33.75 -11.71
N ILE A 65 -6.02 34.69 -11.21
CA ILE A 65 -6.03 35.05 -9.78
C ILE A 65 -6.37 33.84 -8.91
N ILE A 66 -7.35 33.02 -9.30
CA ILE A 66 -7.74 31.81 -8.54
C ILE A 66 -6.61 30.77 -8.53
N LYS A 67 -6.02 30.51 -9.71
CA LYS A 67 -4.89 29.58 -9.85
C LYS A 67 -3.69 30.05 -9.05
N GLU A 68 -3.37 31.33 -9.10
CA GLU A 68 -2.26 31.91 -8.36
C GLU A 68 -2.54 31.86 -6.84
N THR A 69 -3.75 32.20 -6.39
CA THR A 69 -4.16 32.14 -4.98
C THR A 69 -3.91 30.75 -4.40
N THR A 70 -4.37 29.72 -5.12
CA THR A 70 -4.22 28.31 -4.72
C THR A 70 -2.74 27.88 -4.78
N SER A 71 -2.00 28.31 -5.81
CA SER A 71 -0.57 27.99 -5.98
C SER A 71 0.32 28.62 -4.90
N LYS A 72 -0.08 29.77 -4.35
CA LYS A 72 0.62 30.45 -3.25
C LYS A 72 0.29 29.87 -1.87
N GLY A 73 -0.53 28.83 -1.82
CA GLY A 73 -0.77 28.04 -0.62
C GLY A 73 -1.97 28.50 0.21
N VAL A 74 -2.94 29.18 -0.38
CA VAL A 74 -4.22 29.47 0.27
C VAL A 74 -5.13 28.24 0.13
N PHE A 75 -5.18 27.41 1.18
CA PHE A 75 -5.92 26.15 1.21
C PHE A 75 -7.25 26.26 1.98
N ILE A 76 -8.00 27.33 1.74
CA ILE A 76 -9.37 27.52 2.23
C ILE A 76 -10.32 27.67 1.04
N PRO A 77 -11.64 27.54 1.25
CA PRO A 77 -12.63 27.67 0.19
C PRO A 77 -12.57 29.02 -0.52
N ILE A 78 -12.82 29.01 -1.82
CA ILE A 78 -12.89 30.21 -2.66
C ILE A 78 -14.24 30.27 -3.36
N THR A 79 -14.97 31.36 -3.15
CA THR A 79 -16.18 31.71 -3.91
C THR A 79 -15.84 32.80 -4.91
N VAL A 80 -16.32 32.65 -6.14
CA VAL A 80 -16.07 33.61 -7.23
C VAL A 80 -17.39 34.08 -7.83
N GLY A 81 -17.62 35.38 -7.83
CA GLY A 81 -18.73 36.03 -8.50
C GLY A 81 -18.26 37.05 -9.54
N GLY A 82 -19.21 37.53 -10.34
CA GLY A 82 -18.95 38.48 -11.41
C GLY A 82 -18.85 37.82 -12.78
N GLY A 83 -19.77 38.18 -13.68
CA GLY A 83 -19.70 37.79 -15.09
C GLY A 83 -19.92 36.31 -15.43
N VAL A 84 -20.48 35.48 -14.55
CA VAL A 84 -20.86 34.08 -14.87
C VAL A 84 -22.15 34.08 -15.70
N ARG A 85 -22.12 33.55 -16.93
CA ARG A 85 -23.26 33.64 -17.90
C ARG A 85 -23.69 32.30 -18.50
N LYS A 86 -22.83 31.27 -18.48
CA LYS A 86 -23.11 29.94 -19.02
C LYS A 86 -22.45 28.86 -18.17
N LEU A 87 -22.90 27.61 -18.31
CA LEU A 87 -22.41 26.46 -17.53
C LEU A 87 -20.90 26.22 -17.69
N GLU A 88 -20.36 26.51 -18.87
CA GLU A 88 -18.91 26.37 -19.13
C GLU A 88 -18.06 27.32 -18.27
N ASP A 89 -18.61 28.48 -17.90
CA ASP A 89 -17.91 29.45 -17.04
C ASP A 89 -17.73 28.85 -15.64
N ILE A 90 -18.79 28.22 -15.13
CA ILE A 90 -18.81 27.52 -13.84
C ILE A 90 -17.77 26.40 -13.85
N LYS A 91 -17.77 25.57 -14.91
CA LYS A 91 -16.79 24.49 -15.09
C LYS A 91 -15.36 25.03 -15.01
N ASN A 92 -15.05 26.10 -15.73
CA ASN A 92 -13.71 26.67 -15.77
C ASN A 92 -13.28 27.29 -14.43
N ILE A 93 -14.19 27.96 -13.73
CA ILE A 93 -13.94 28.54 -12.41
C ILE A 93 -13.65 27.45 -11.37
N LEU A 94 -14.47 26.40 -11.32
CA LEU A 94 -14.27 25.27 -10.40
C LEU A 94 -12.96 24.52 -10.71
N ARG A 95 -12.65 24.29 -12.00
CA ARG A 95 -11.38 23.65 -12.42
C ARG A 95 -10.15 24.51 -12.14
N ALA A 96 -10.28 25.82 -12.09
CA ALA A 96 -9.18 26.74 -11.74
C ALA A 96 -8.82 26.71 -10.25
N GLY A 97 -9.69 26.16 -9.39
CA GLY A 97 -9.45 26.04 -7.96
C GLY A 97 -10.57 26.55 -7.08
N ALA A 98 -11.62 27.17 -7.63
CA ALA A 98 -12.74 27.64 -6.84
C ALA A 98 -13.64 26.49 -6.36
N ASP A 99 -14.39 26.75 -5.30
CA ASP A 99 -15.29 25.78 -4.69
C ASP A 99 -16.76 26.13 -4.96
N LYS A 100 -17.04 27.43 -5.14
CA LYS A 100 -18.38 27.96 -5.35
C LYS A 100 -18.39 29.11 -6.35
N VAL A 101 -19.52 29.29 -7.02
CA VAL A 101 -19.77 30.40 -7.96
C VAL A 101 -20.96 31.24 -7.51
N ALA A 102 -20.79 32.56 -7.47
CA ALA A 102 -21.85 33.50 -7.12
C ALA A 102 -22.47 34.10 -8.39
N ILE A 103 -23.79 33.92 -8.55
CA ILE A 103 -24.54 34.29 -9.75
C ILE A 103 -25.63 35.29 -9.37
N ASN A 104 -25.57 36.50 -9.94
CA ASN A 104 -26.61 37.54 -9.80
C ASN A 104 -27.32 37.77 -11.15
N THR A 105 -26.76 38.63 -12.00
CA THR A 105 -27.41 39.15 -13.21
C THR A 105 -27.90 38.07 -14.18
N ALA A 106 -27.12 37.00 -14.39
CA ALA A 106 -27.54 35.90 -15.26
C ALA A 106 -28.73 35.11 -14.68
N ALA A 107 -28.81 34.98 -13.35
CA ALA A 107 -29.93 34.33 -12.68
C ALA A 107 -31.21 35.14 -12.82
N VAL A 108 -31.14 36.47 -12.72
CA VAL A 108 -32.31 37.34 -12.91
C VAL A 108 -32.78 37.32 -14.38
N LYS A 109 -31.85 37.41 -15.33
CA LYS A 109 -32.16 37.39 -16.78
C LYS A 109 -32.68 36.03 -17.25
N ASN A 110 -32.21 34.92 -16.68
CA ASN A 110 -32.66 33.57 -16.97
C ASN A 110 -32.65 32.70 -15.69
N PRO A 111 -33.75 32.66 -14.92
CA PRO A 111 -33.80 31.91 -13.65
C PRO A 111 -33.51 30.41 -13.81
N GLU A 112 -33.85 29.82 -14.95
CA GLU A 112 -33.59 28.41 -15.24
C GLU A 112 -32.11 28.03 -15.21
N PHE A 113 -31.24 29.01 -15.44
CA PHE A 113 -29.79 28.81 -15.39
C PHE A 113 -29.32 28.30 -14.02
N ILE A 114 -29.95 28.72 -12.92
CA ILE A 114 -29.62 28.22 -11.57
C ILE A 114 -29.92 26.72 -11.45
N ARG A 115 -31.07 26.28 -11.97
CA ARG A 115 -31.47 24.86 -11.93
C ARG A 115 -30.50 23.99 -12.72
N GLN A 116 -30.21 24.39 -13.96
CA GLN A 116 -29.25 23.69 -14.81
C GLN A 116 -27.85 23.63 -14.17
N ALA A 117 -27.43 24.72 -13.52
CA ALA A 117 -26.16 24.76 -12.81
C ALA A 117 -26.15 23.85 -11.58
N ALA A 118 -27.22 23.84 -10.79
CA ALA A 118 -27.36 23.00 -9.61
C ALA A 118 -27.45 21.50 -9.96
N GLU A 119 -28.17 21.13 -11.01
CA GLU A 119 -28.25 19.73 -11.48
C GLU A 119 -26.89 19.22 -11.97
N LYS A 120 -26.11 20.08 -12.64
CA LYS A 120 -24.81 19.70 -13.20
C LYS A 120 -23.67 19.71 -12.18
N PHE A 121 -23.60 20.75 -11.36
CA PHE A 121 -22.46 20.99 -10.46
C PHE A 121 -22.80 20.78 -8.97
N GLY A 122 -24.05 20.47 -8.65
CA GLY A 122 -24.56 20.36 -7.28
C GLY A 122 -24.92 21.72 -6.69
N SER A 123 -26.05 21.80 -5.97
CA SER A 123 -26.53 23.02 -5.32
C SER A 123 -25.48 23.68 -4.42
N GLN A 124 -24.68 22.88 -3.72
CA GLN A 124 -23.64 23.35 -2.80
C GLN A 124 -22.56 24.22 -3.46
N CYS A 125 -22.40 24.12 -4.78
CA CYS A 125 -21.44 24.92 -5.56
C CYS A 125 -22.05 26.25 -6.06
N ILE A 126 -23.38 26.42 -5.98
CA ILE A 126 -24.11 27.54 -6.58
C ILE A 126 -24.58 28.51 -5.50
N VAL A 127 -24.03 29.72 -5.52
CA VAL A 127 -24.40 30.81 -4.62
C VAL A 127 -25.30 31.81 -5.38
N GLY A 128 -26.52 32.00 -4.90
CA GLY A 128 -27.43 33.03 -5.39
C GLY A 128 -27.02 34.39 -4.82
N SER A 129 -26.52 35.30 -5.65
CA SER A 129 -26.09 36.63 -5.22
C SER A 129 -27.23 37.63 -5.38
N ILE A 130 -27.64 38.26 -4.28
CA ILE A 130 -28.73 39.22 -4.19
C ILE A 130 -28.14 40.57 -3.79
N GLU A 131 -28.22 41.54 -4.69
CA GLU A 131 -27.89 42.94 -4.40
C GLU A 131 -29.21 43.69 -4.25
N ALA A 132 -29.49 44.23 -3.06
CA ALA A 132 -30.79 44.81 -2.75
C ALA A 132 -30.68 46.25 -2.27
N LYS A 133 -31.69 47.06 -2.64
CA LYS A 133 -31.83 48.47 -2.22
C LYS A 133 -33.23 48.71 -1.63
N LYS A 134 -33.30 49.54 -0.58
CA LYS A 134 -34.53 49.85 0.15
C LYS A 134 -35.49 50.68 -0.72
N LYS A 135 -36.78 50.35 -0.64
CA LYS A 135 -37.92 51.09 -1.22
C LYS A 135 -38.73 51.76 -0.11
N GLU A 136 -39.79 52.49 -0.47
CA GLU A 136 -40.78 52.97 0.51
C GLU A 136 -41.32 51.83 1.38
N ILE A 137 -41.59 50.68 0.75
CA ILE A 137 -41.98 49.44 1.41
C ILE A 137 -41.12 48.30 0.86
N GLY A 138 -40.33 47.65 1.73
CA GLY A 138 -39.50 46.50 1.37
C GLY A 138 -38.18 46.84 0.65
N TRP A 139 -37.67 45.86 -0.12
CA TRP A 139 -36.41 45.97 -0.85
C TRP A 139 -36.54 45.41 -2.26
N GLU A 140 -35.85 46.04 -3.21
CA GLU A 140 -35.78 45.61 -4.61
C GLU A 140 -34.39 45.13 -4.97
N ILE A 141 -34.32 44.09 -5.79
CA ILE A 141 -33.05 43.56 -6.29
C ILE A 141 -32.55 44.37 -7.48
N TYR A 142 -31.24 44.47 -7.57
CA TYR A 142 -30.50 45.15 -8.61
C TYR A 142 -29.53 44.19 -9.30
N ILE A 143 -29.23 44.50 -10.55
CA ILE A 143 -28.27 43.78 -11.40
C ILE A 143 -27.21 44.75 -11.95
N GLU A 144 -26.23 44.22 -12.68
CA GLU A 144 -25.12 45.01 -13.26
C GLU A 144 -24.34 45.79 -12.16
N ASN A 145 -24.04 45.10 -11.06
CA ASN A 145 -23.30 45.62 -9.89
C ASN A 145 -24.00 46.86 -9.27
N GLY A 146 -25.27 46.68 -8.90
CA GLY A 146 -26.10 47.68 -8.22
C GLY A 146 -26.67 48.80 -9.08
N ARG A 147 -26.54 48.75 -10.41
CA ARG A 147 -26.88 49.88 -11.31
C ARG A 147 -28.28 49.81 -11.88
N GLU A 148 -28.76 48.62 -12.21
CA GLU A 148 -30.05 48.43 -12.88
C GLU A 148 -31.06 47.82 -11.91
N LYS A 149 -32.16 48.56 -11.65
CA LYS A 149 -33.31 48.05 -10.90
C LYS A 149 -34.11 47.05 -11.74
N THR A 150 -34.73 46.08 -11.08
CA THR A 150 -35.41 44.96 -11.77
C THR A 150 -36.93 44.94 -11.63
N GLY A 151 -37.49 45.67 -10.67
CA GLY A 151 -38.90 45.54 -10.29
C GLY A 151 -39.19 44.39 -9.31
N ILE A 152 -38.21 43.51 -9.01
CA ILE A 152 -38.43 42.28 -8.25
C ILE A 152 -38.12 42.48 -6.77
N ASP A 153 -39.01 41.97 -5.90
CA ASP A 153 -38.81 41.98 -4.44
C ASP A 153 -37.68 41.04 -3.99
N ALA A 154 -36.85 41.51 -3.05
CA ALA A 154 -35.67 40.77 -2.60
C ALA A 154 -35.99 39.47 -1.84
N ILE A 155 -37.08 39.42 -1.08
CA ILE A 155 -37.46 38.27 -0.28
C ILE A 155 -38.06 37.18 -1.18
N GLU A 156 -38.95 37.56 -2.09
CA GLU A 156 -39.53 36.62 -3.07
C GLU A 156 -38.46 36.07 -4.02
N TRP A 157 -37.49 36.90 -4.42
CA TRP A 157 -36.36 36.43 -5.22
C TRP A 157 -35.46 35.45 -4.46
N ALA A 158 -35.19 35.69 -3.17
CA ALA A 158 -34.43 34.78 -2.33
C ALA A 158 -35.09 33.39 -2.26
N LYS A 159 -36.41 33.34 -2.03
CA LYS A 159 -37.19 32.09 -2.05
C LYS A 159 -37.10 31.40 -3.41
N LYS A 160 -37.20 32.17 -4.50
CA LYS A 160 -37.14 31.62 -5.86
C LYS A 160 -35.78 31.03 -6.20
N LEU A 161 -34.68 31.68 -5.81
CA LEU A 161 -33.33 31.15 -6.01
C LEU A 161 -33.12 29.80 -5.33
N VAL A 162 -33.65 29.64 -4.12
CA VAL A 162 -33.58 28.38 -3.36
C VAL A 162 -34.44 27.30 -4.01
N GLU A 163 -35.65 27.63 -4.44
CA GLU A 163 -36.52 26.71 -5.20
C GLU A 163 -35.84 26.21 -6.48
N LEU A 164 -35.07 27.08 -7.14
CA LEU A 164 -34.30 26.74 -8.35
C LEU A 164 -33.03 25.94 -8.05
N GLY A 165 -32.65 25.76 -6.78
CA GLY A 165 -31.53 24.92 -6.39
C GLY A 165 -30.23 25.65 -6.02
N ALA A 166 -30.25 26.97 -5.79
CA ALA A 166 -29.11 27.65 -5.16
C ALA A 166 -28.86 27.08 -3.76
N GLY A 167 -27.62 26.68 -3.45
CA GLY A 167 -27.27 26.07 -2.17
C GLY A 167 -26.84 27.06 -1.10
N GLU A 168 -26.65 28.34 -1.44
CA GLU A 168 -26.31 29.39 -0.49
C GLU A 168 -26.72 30.75 -1.08
N LEU A 169 -27.06 31.72 -0.24
CA LEU A 169 -27.38 33.07 -0.68
C LEU A 169 -26.34 34.07 -0.17
N LEU A 170 -25.85 34.93 -1.06
CA LEU A 170 -25.03 36.10 -0.72
C LEU A 170 -25.92 37.35 -0.78
N VAL A 171 -26.22 37.94 0.37
CA VAL A 171 -27.13 39.10 0.47
C VAL A 171 -26.32 40.36 0.72
N THR A 172 -26.27 41.26 -0.27
CA THR A 172 -25.59 42.56 -0.19
C THR A 172 -26.61 43.68 -0.13
N SER A 173 -26.58 44.50 0.92
CA SER A 173 -27.33 45.76 0.96
C SER A 173 -26.55 46.88 0.28
N ILE A 174 -27.07 47.40 -0.83
CA ILE A 174 -26.46 48.51 -1.57
C ILE A 174 -26.42 49.78 -0.71
N ASP A 175 -27.46 50.01 0.09
CA ASP A 175 -27.57 51.19 0.96
C ASP A 175 -26.54 51.19 2.09
N LYS A 176 -26.03 50.02 2.50
CA LYS A 176 -25.01 49.89 3.55
C LYS A 176 -23.62 49.59 3.02
N GLU A 177 -23.48 49.23 1.76
CA GLU A 177 -22.19 48.83 1.21
C GLU A 177 -21.16 49.96 1.25
N GLY A 178 -20.05 49.73 1.97
CA GLY A 178 -18.96 50.70 2.13
C GLY A 178 -19.21 51.87 3.09
N THR A 179 -20.35 51.95 3.78
CA THR A 179 -20.66 53.09 4.68
C THR A 179 -20.09 52.97 6.09
N GLU A 180 -19.70 51.76 6.52
CA GLU A 180 -19.20 51.46 7.88
C GLU A 180 -20.24 51.74 9.00
N GLU A 181 -21.52 51.82 8.67
CA GLU A 181 -22.63 52.10 9.62
C GLU A 181 -23.33 50.85 10.20
N GLY A 182 -22.80 49.67 9.93
CA GLY A 182 -23.40 48.37 10.25
C GLY A 182 -24.23 47.77 9.11
N TYR A 183 -24.51 46.46 9.22
CA TYR A 183 -25.25 45.70 8.21
C TYR A 183 -26.74 46.10 8.14
N GLU A 184 -27.40 45.76 7.03
CA GLU A 184 -28.85 45.89 6.89
C GLU A 184 -29.58 44.72 7.57
N TYR A 185 -29.75 44.82 8.89
CA TYR A 185 -30.26 43.74 9.71
C TYR A 185 -31.67 43.27 9.31
N ASP A 186 -32.58 44.19 8.98
CA ASP A 186 -33.99 43.88 8.71
C ASP A 186 -34.12 43.01 7.45
N LEU A 187 -33.39 43.36 6.39
CA LEU A 187 -33.33 42.59 5.14
C LEU A 187 -32.79 41.18 5.38
N ILE A 188 -31.66 41.08 6.07
CA ILE A 188 -30.98 39.80 6.29
C ILE A 188 -31.83 38.91 7.19
N GLU A 189 -32.34 39.42 8.31
CA GLU A 189 -33.23 38.69 9.22
C GLU A 189 -34.45 38.14 8.48
N LYS A 190 -35.07 38.97 7.62
CA LYS A 190 -36.23 38.54 6.84
C LYS A 190 -35.87 37.42 5.86
N ILE A 191 -34.79 37.54 5.09
CA ILE A 191 -34.35 36.48 4.17
C ILE A 191 -34.02 35.19 4.94
N VAL A 192 -33.21 35.27 6.00
CA VAL A 192 -32.80 34.11 6.81
C VAL A 192 -34.01 33.33 7.35
N SER A 193 -35.10 34.03 7.68
CA SER A 193 -36.33 33.42 8.20
C SER A 193 -37.20 32.70 7.15
N GLU A 194 -36.99 32.97 5.86
CA GLU A 194 -37.83 32.50 4.75
C GLU A 194 -37.12 31.43 3.88
N VAL A 195 -35.84 31.16 4.13
CA VAL A 195 -35.03 30.19 3.34
C VAL A 195 -34.41 29.12 4.22
N SER A 196 -34.18 27.93 3.65
CA SER A 196 -33.58 26.76 4.30
C SER A 196 -32.09 26.56 3.98
N VAL A 197 -31.52 27.43 3.14
CA VAL A 197 -30.09 27.39 2.78
C VAL A 197 -29.27 28.33 3.66
N PRO A 198 -27.94 28.15 3.74
CA PRO A 198 -27.04 29.12 4.35
C PRO A 198 -27.15 30.52 3.74
N VAL A 199 -27.05 31.56 4.57
CA VAL A 199 -27.06 32.96 4.14
C VAL A 199 -25.77 33.68 4.58
N ILE A 200 -25.12 34.35 3.64
CA ILE A 200 -23.97 35.24 3.85
C ILE A 200 -24.48 36.68 3.89
N ALA A 201 -24.32 37.34 5.04
CA ALA A 201 -24.60 38.76 5.20
C ALA A 201 -23.43 39.62 4.66
N CYS A 202 -23.71 40.58 3.78
CA CYS A 202 -22.69 41.45 3.19
C CYS A 202 -23.12 42.92 3.17
N GLY A 203 -22.14 43.81 3.40
CA GLY A 203 -22.27 45.26 3.28
C GLY A 203 -22.62 45.97 4.59
N GLY A 204 -21.71 46.85 5.04
CA GLY A 204 -21.95 47.78 6.15
C GLY A 204 -21.01 47.69 7.36
N ALA A 205 -20.23 46.61 7.53
CA ALA A 205 -19.37 46.47 8.71
C ALA A 205 -18.30 47.57 8.82
N GLY A 206 -18.32 48.34 9.93
CA GLY A 206 -17.29 49.31 10.29
C GLY A 206 -16.47 48.90 11.52
N LYS A 207 -17.08 48.17 12.46
CA LYS A 207 -16.44 47.67 13.69
C LYS A 207 -16.89 46.26 14.05
N VAL A 208 -16.16 45.59 14.92
CA VAL A 208 -16.47 44.20 15.33
C VAL A 208 -17.86 44.06 15.97
N GLN A 209 -18.38 45.10 16.63
CA GLN A 209 -19.74 45.09 17.20
C GLN A 209 -20.83 44.98 16.13
N ASP A 210 -20.61 45.49 14.92
CA ASP A 210 -21.59 45.37 13.83
C ASP A 210 -21.75 43.91 13.40
N ILE A 211 -20.64 43.16 13.44
CA ILE A 211 -20.62 41.72 13.15
C ILE A 211 -21.35 40.96 14.25
N GLU A 212 -21.04 41.24 15.53
CA GLU A 212 -21.75 40.65 16.67
C GLU A 212 -23.26 40.91 16.60
N ASN A 213 -23.66 42.16 16.31
CA ASN A 213 -25.06 42.56 16.21
C ASN A 213 -25.76 41.84 15.05
N CYS A 214 -25.11 41.73 13.89
CA CYS A 214 -25.63 41.00 12.75
C CYS A 214 -25.87 39.53 13.10
N LEU A 215 -24.86 38.84 13.66
CA LEU A 215 -24.97 37.42 14.01
C LEU A 215 -26.04 37.16 15.07
N LYS A 216 -26.12 38.00 16.11
CA LYS A 216 -27.14 37.89 17.18
C LYS A 216 -28.55 38.06 16.64
N ARG A 217 -28.76 39.08 15.81
CA ARG A 217 -30.09 39.48 15.36
C ARG A 217 -30.60 38.59 14.23
N THR A 218 -29.78 38.39 13.20
CA THR A 218 -30.22 37.75 11.96
C THR A 218 -30.03 36.24 11.97
N LYS A 219 -29.11 35.72 12.80
CA LYS A 219 -28.68 34.31 12.82
C LYS A 219 -28.19 33.81 11.45
N CYS A 220 -27.61 34.70 10.64
CA CYS A 220 -26.94 34.32 9.40
C CYS A 220 -25.77 33.36 9.64
N ASP A 221 -25.44 32.54 8.63
CA ASP A 221 -24.43 31.48 8.71
C ASP A 221 -23.01 31.99 8.49
N ALA A 222 -22.89 33.15 7.84
CA ALA A 222 -21.62 33.77 7.50
C ALA A 222 -21.78 35.28 7.39
N VAL A 223 -20.67 35.97 7.63
CA VAL A 223 -20.55 37.42 7.44
C VAL A 223 -19.42 37.70 6.48
N SER A 224 -19.68 38.58 5.52
CA SER A 224 -18.71 39.02 4.53
C SER A 224 -18.42 40.52 4.68
N MET A 225 -17.14 40.87 4.59
CA MET A 225 -16.66 42.22 4.86
C MET A 225 -15.43 42.57 4.03
N ALA A 226 -15.31 43.85 3.69
CA ALA A 226 -14.21 44.40 2.89
C ALA A 226 -13.53 45.58 3.60
N SER A 227 -14.22 46.72 3.79
CA SER A 227 -13.62 47.97 4.32
C SER A 227 -12.85 47.77 5.62
N VAL A 228 -13.49 47.16 6.63
CA VAL A 228 -12.91 46.95 7.97
C VAL A 228 -11.59 46.15 7.94
N LEU A 229 -11.40 45.30 6.92
CA LEU A 229 -10.20 44.48 6.75
C LEU A 229 -9.17 45.14 5.82
N HIS A 230 -9.61 45.83 4.76
CA HIS A 230 -8.71 46.43 3.77
C HIS A 230 -8.01 47.67 4.32
N TYR A 231 -8.71 48.46 5.13
CA TYR A 231 -8.15 49.65 5.78
C TYR A 231 -7.46 49.36 7.13
N ASN A 232 -7.30 48.08 7.48
CA ASN A 232 -6.65 47.60 8.72
C ASN A 232 -7.30 48.11 10.02
N SER A 233 -8.57 48.46 9.99
CA SER A 233 -9.33 48.81 11.20
C SER A 233 -9.46 47.60 12.14
N GLU A 234 -9.61 46.40 11.59
CA GLU A 234 -9.56 45.11 12.31
C GLU A 234 -8.79 44.04 11.52
N SER A 235 -8.47 42.93 12.20
CA SER A 235 -7.97 41.70 11.57
C SER A 235 -8.97 40.57 11.68
N VAL A 236 -8.89 39.59 10.77
CA VAL A 236 -9.76 38.39 10.84
C VAL A 236 -9.57 37.64 12.16
N GLU A 237 -8.32 37.56 12.62
CA GLU A 237 -7.96 36.93 13.90
C GLU A 237 -8.62 37.65 15.09
N ASN A 238 -8.55 38.99 15.15
CA ASN A 238 -9.17 39.78 16.21
C ASN A 238 -10.69 39.60 16.24
N ILE A 239 -11.34 39.63 15.07
CA ILE A 239 -12.78 39.42 14.93
C ILE A 239 -13.15 38.04 15.48
N LYS A 240 -12.43 36.99 15.10
CA LYS A 240 -12.69 35.62 15.59
C LYS A 240 -12.48 35.49 17.09
N ASN A 241 -11.37 36.01 17.62
CA ASN A 241 -11.09 36.00 19.05
C ASN A 241 -12.15 36.78 19.86
N TYR A 242 -12.66 37.88 19.31
CA TYR A 242 -13.75 38.64 19.92
C TYR A 242 -15.06 37.84 19.93
N LEU A 243 -15.43 37.23 18.79
CA LEU A 243 -16.66 36.44 18.66
C LEU A 243 -16.64 35.19 19.53
N ASP A 244 -15.50 34.51 19.63
CA ASP A 244 -15.30 33.36 20.51
C ASP A 244 -15.49 33.73 21.99
N LYS A 245 -14.92 34.86 22.44
CA LYS A 245 -15.17 35.40 23.80
C LYS A 245 -16.64 35.74 24.06
N LYS A 246 -17.42 35.99 23.01
CA LYS A 246 -18.87 36.21 23.08
C LYS A 246 -19.68 34.92 22.90
N ASN A 247 -19.03 33.76 22.92
CA ASN A 247 -19.61 32.43 22.77
C ASN A 247 -20.26 32.17 21.40
N PHE A 248 -19.82 32.86 20.34
CA PHE A 248 -20.19 32.46 18.99
C PHE A 248 -19.36 31.27 18.54
N PRO A 249 -19.97 30.27 17.86
CA PRO A 249 -19.24 29.11 17.35
C PRO A 249 -18.43 29.51 16.12
N VAL A 250 -17.26 30.11 16.31
CA VAL A 250 -16.30 30.40 15.23
C VAL A 250 -15.19 29.35 15.18
N ARG A 251 -14.48 29.30 14.05
CA ARG A 251 -13.23 28.52 13.91
C ARG A 251 -12.06 29.36 14.40
N LEU A 252 -11.29 28.85 15.36
CA LEU A 252 -10.07 29.50 15.81
C LEU A 252 -8.83 28.99 15.05
N ASN A 253 -7.80 29.82 14.98
CA ASN A 253 -6.51 29.40 14.42
C ASN A 253 -5.81 28.46 15.41
N TYR A 254 -5.57 27.22 14.99
CA TYR A 254 -4.68 26.32 15.69
C TYR A 254 -3.25 26.59 15.21
N LYS A 255 -2.34 26.95 16.13
CA LYS A 255 -0.90 26.84 15.84
C LYS A 255 -0.58 25.36 15.69
N THR A 256 -0.36 24.91 14.47
CA THR A 256 0.09 23.54 14.24
C THR A 256 1.62 23.50 14.35
N GLU A 257 2.14 22.52 15.09
CA GLU A 257 3.56 22.17 14.97
C GLU A 257 3.87 21.77 13.53
N ASP A 258 5.07 22.10 13.05
CA ASP A 258 5.54 21.96 11.66
C ASP A 258 4.97 20.72 10.94
N ILE A 259 3.99 20.96 10.07
CA ILE A 259 3.28 19.91 9.32
C ILE A 259 4.09 19.44 8.11
N ILE A 260 4.98 20.31 7.62
CA ILE A 260 5.73 20.05 6.41
C ILE A 260 6.94 19.21 6.81
N PRO A 261 7.03 17.93 6.39
CA PRO A 261 8.22 17.14 6.65
C PRO A 261 9.45 17.87 6.10
N SER A 262 10.55 17.88 6.87
CA SER A 262 11.82 18.50 6.48
C SER A 262 12.41 17.90 5.20
N GLU A 263 11.96 16.71 4.80
CA GLU A 263 12.35 16.02 3.57
C GLU A 263 11.24 16.05 2.51
N LYS A 264 11.60 16.38 1.26
CA LYS A 264 10.69 16.31 0.10
C LYS A 264 10.23 14.87 -0.12
N ASN A 265 8.91 14.64 -0.10
CA ASN A 265 8.32 13.33 -0.33
C ASN A 265 8.27 13.00 -1.84
N LYS A 266 9.29 12.31 -2.38
CA LYS A 266 9.45 12.01 -3.83
C LYS A 266 8.43 11.02 -4.43
N LYS A 267 7.26 10.85 -3.82
CA LYS A 267 6.21 9.95 -4.31
C LYS A 267 5.47 10.55 -5.50
N MET A 268 5.02 9.68 -6.40
CA MET A 268 4.15 10.02 -7.53
C MET A 268 2.69 9.77 -7.16
N ILE A 269 1.83 10.78 -7.30
CA ILE A 269 0.40 10.70 -7.04
C ILE A 269 -0.36 10.80 -8.35
N SER A 270 -1.25 9.85 -8.59
CA SER A 270 -2.14 9.88 -9.74
C SER A 270 -3.51 10.41 -9.33
N ILE A 271 -3.97 11.48 -9.99
CA ILE A 271 -5.31 12.06 -9.79
C ILE A 271 -6.15 11.77 -11.02
N ILE A 272 -7.33 11.19 -10.83
CA ILE A 272 -8.24 10.85 -11.93
C ILE A 272 -8.99 12.11 -12.40
N ASP A 273 -8.87 12.45 -13.69
CA ASP A 273 -9.73 13.45 -14.35
C ASP A 273 -10.85 12.76 -15.14
N TYR A 274 -12.06 12.89 -14.60
CA TYR A 274 -13.30 12.44 -15.21
C TYR A 274 -14.23 13.63 -15.48
N GLU A 275 -13.67 14.79 -15.84
CA GLU A 275 -14.34 16.08 -16.12
C GLU A 275 -14.97 16.78 -14.92
N LEU A 276 -15.14 16.09 -13.80
CA LEU A 276 -15.65 16.64 -12.55
C LEU A 276 -14.54 16.64 -11.49
N GLY A 277 -14.43 17.73 -10.74
CA GLY A 277 -13.49 17.83 -9.63
C GLY A 277 -12.60 19.08 -9.65
N ASN A 278 -12.23 19.50 -8.45
CA ASN A 278 -11.25 20.55 -8.20
C ASN A 278 -9.82 19.96 -8.32
N LEU A 279 -9.42 19.59 -9.54
CA LEU A 279 -8.13 18.95 -9.79
C LEU A 279 -6.95 19.84 -9.37
N PHE A 280 -7.09 21.15 -9.59
CA PHE A 280 -6.02 22.10 -9.33
C PHE A 280 -5.70 22.21 -7.84
N SER A 281 -6.71 22.33 -6.98
CA SER A 281 -6.47 22.43 -5.53
C SER A 281 -5.90 21.15 -4.94
N VAL A 282 -6.40 19.98 -5.37
CA VAL A 282 -5.86 18.69 -4.92
C VAL A 282 -4.41 18.52 -5.37
N THR A 283 -4.10 18.91 -6.62
CA THR A 283 -2.73 18.92 -7.15
C THR A 283 -1.81 19.78 -6.29
N LYS A 284 -2.20 21.04 -6.02
CA LYS A 284 -1.41 21.96 -5.20
C LYS A 284 -1.27 21.50 -3.75
N GLY A 285 -2.27 20.81 -3.20
CA GLY A 285 -2.19 20.18 -1.89
C GLY A 285 -1.08 19.14 -1.80
N PHE A 286 -0.98 18.23 -2.77
CA PHE A 286 0.10 17.22 -2.81
C PHE A 286 1.47 17.82 -3.20
N GLU A 287 1.52 18.78 -4.12
CA GLU A 287 2.76 19.49 -4.46
C GLU A 287 3.35 20.23 -3.25
N LYS A 288 2.50 20.83 -2.40
CA LYS A 288 2.92 21.47 -1.15
C LYS A 288 3.58 20.50 -0.18
N LEU A 289 3.22 19.21 -0.24
CA LEU A 289 3.82 18.12 0.52
C LEU A 289 5.07 17.52 -0.16
N GLY A 290 5.52 18.10 -1.28
CA GLY A 290 6.72 17.71 -2.00
C GLY A 290 6.55 16.55 -2.99
N CYS A 291 5.31 16.12 -3.26
CA CYS A 291 5.01 15.05 -4.20
C CYS A 291 5.01 15.52 -5.66
N SER A 292 5.28 14.57 -6.57
CA SER A 292 4.98 14.75 -8.00
C SER A 292 3.55 14.29 -8.27
N VAL A 293 2.80 15.08 -9.02
CA VAL A 293 1.39 14.79 -9.33
C VAL A 293 1.23 14.56 -10.82
N LYS A 294 0.50 13.50 -11.18
CA LYS A 294 0.11 13.20 -12.55
C LYS A 294 -1.41 13.16 -12.65
N ILE A 295 -1.97 14.00 -13.50
CA ILE A 295 -3.39 13.94 -13.86
C ILE A 295 -3.55 12.85 -14.92
N ILE A 296 -4.43 11.90 -14.68
CA ILE A 296 -4.63 10.72 -15.54
C ILE A 296 -6.10 10.59 -15.94
N ASN A 297 -6.34 10.12 -17.16
CA ASN A 297 -7.70 9.93 -17.68
C ASN A 297 -7.84 8.68 -18.57
N LYS A 298 -6.84 7.77 -18.55
CA LYS A 298 -6.83 6.55 -19.35
C LYS A 298 -6.69 5.29 -18.48
N PRO A 299 -7.33 4.17 -18.87
CA PRO A 299 -7.27 2.89 -18.13
C PRO A 299 -5.86 2.39 -17.74
N PRO A 300 -4.83 2.40 -18.63
CA PRO A 300 -3.52 1.85 -18.27
C PRO A 300 -2.80 2.68 -17.20
N GLU A 301 -3.07 3.98 -17.14
CA GLU A 301 -2.44 4.88 -16.18
C GLU A 301 -2.97 4.66 -14.76
N ILE A 302 -4.26 4.28 -14.64
CA ILE A 302 -4.89 3.93 -13.37
C ILE A 302 -4.23 2.69 -12.76
N ILE A 303 -4.08 1.61 -13.55
CA ILE A 303 -3.54 0.32 -13.08
C ILE A 303 -2.10 0.47 -12.56
N ASN A 304 -1.31 1.32 -13.24
CA ASN A 304 0.11 1.54 -12.94
C ASN A 304 0.37 2.58 -11.85
N ALA A 305 -0.65 3.24 -11.31
CA ALA A 305 -0.47 4.20 -10.22
C ALA A 305 0.07 3.52 -8.94
N ASP A 306 0.78 4.27 -8.09
CA ASP A 306 1.20 3.82 -6.75
C ASP A 306 0.24 4.33 -5.67
N PHE A 307 -0.24 5.56 -5.85
CA PHE A 307 -1.29 6.21 -5.07
C PHE A 307 -2.32 6.78 -6.04
N LEU A 308 -3.59 6.51 -5.79
CA LEU A 308 -4.68 6.94 -6.65
C LEU A 308 -5.68 7.79 -5.87
N VAL A 309 -6.01 8.94 -6.44
CA VAL A 309 -6.97 9.88 -5.87
C VAL A 309 -8.11 10.08 -6.86
N LEU A 310 -9.34 9.87 -6.40
CA LEU A 310 -10.56 10.24 -7.09
C LEU A 310 -11.15 11.46 -6.38
N PRO A 311 -10.83 12.69 -6.83
CA PRO A 311 -11.45 13.89 -6.28
C PRO A 311 -12.83 14.10 -6.89
N GLY A 312 -13.65 14.99 -6.36
CA GLY A 312 -14.87 15.35 -7.06
C GLY A 312 -15.67 16.46 -6.39
N VAL A 313 -16.28 17.29 -7.24
CA VAL A 313 -17.37 18.22 -6.94
C VAL A 313 -18.45 17.98 -7.99
N GLY A 314 -19.73 18.13 -7.65
CA GLY A 314 -20.82 17.82 -8.57
C GLY A 314 -21.89 16.94 -7.97
N ALA A 315 -22.73 16.42 -8.87
CA ALA A 315 -23.74 15.42 -8.58
C ALA A 315 -23.23 13.99 -8.84
N PHE A 316 -23.74 13.03 -8.08
CA PHE A 316 -23.40 11.61 -8.14
C PHE A 316 -23.64 10.99 -9.53
N SER A 317 -24.79 11.26 -10.13
CA SER A 317 -25.20 10.68 -11.42
C SER A 317 -24.25 11.08 -12.55
N GLU A 318 -23.94 12.38 -12.66
CA GLU A 318 -22.98 12.91 -13.64
C GLU A 318 -21.57 12.33 -13.41
N GLY A 319 -21.17 12.16 -12.15
CA GLY A 319 -19.91 11.52 -11.79
C GLY A 319 -19.78 10.09 -12.31
N MET A 320 -20.82 9.28 -12.12
CA MET A 320 -20.85 7.92 -12.64
C MET A 320 -20.94 7.86 -14.17
N ASN A 321 -21.70 8.76 -14.79
CA ASN A 321 -21.79 8.86 -16.25
C ASN A 321 -20.43 9.16 -16.86
N ASN A 322 -19.69 10.15 -16.35
CA ASN A 322 -18.37 10.50 -16.88
C ASN A 322 -17.33 9.38 -16.70
N LEU A 323 -17.36 8.68 -15.55
CA LEU A 323 -16.49 7.51 -15.33
C LEU A 323 -16.80 6.38 -16.32
N LYS A 324 -18.09 6.19 -16.65
CA LYS A 324 -18.53 5.20 -17.63
C LYS A 324 -18.12 5.59 -19.05
N GLU A 325 -18.38 6.82 -19.48
CA GLU A 325 -18.01 7.32 -20.80
C GLU A 325 -16.50 7.25 -21.08
N LYS A 326 -15.67 7.50 -20.06
CA LYS A 326 -14.22 7.38 -20.16
C LYS A 326 -13.68 5.96 -19.92
N ASN A 327 -14.54 4.97 -19.71
CA ASN A 327 -14.18 3.57 -19.44
C ASN A 327 -13.25 3.39 -18.22
N LEU A 328 -13.47 4.15 -17.14
CA LEU A 328 -12.58 4.16 -15.96
C LEU A 328 -13.05 3.27 -14.80
N ILE A 329 -14.31 2.81 -14.81
CA ILE A 329 -14.91 2.01 -13.71
C ILE A 329 -14.11 0.72 -13.45
N GLU A 330 -13.94 -0.13 -14.46
CA GLU A 330 -13.22 -1.40 -14.32
C GLU A 330 -11.74 -1.23 -13.94
N PRO A 331 -10.98 -0.29 -14.54
CA PRO A 331 -9.64 0.06 -14.08
C PRO A 331 -9.57 0.46 -12.61
N ILE A 332 -10.50 1.28 -12.12
CA ILE A 332 -10.56 1.69 -10.71
C ILE A 332 -10.78 0.46 -9.82
N LYS A 333 -11.74 -0.40 -10.16
CA LYS A 333 -12.00 -1.65 -9.39
C LYS A 333 -10.77 -2.56 -9.35
N LYS A 334 -10.09 -2.75 -10.49
CA LYS A 334 -8.84 -3.54 -10.57
C LYS A 334 -7.74 -2.93 -9.71
N TYR A 335 -7.56 -1.61 -9.76
CA TYR A 335 -6.59 -0.91 -8.93
C TYR A 335 -6.88 -1.12 -7.45
N VAL A 336 -8.13 -0.93 -7.01
CA VAL A 336 -8.53 -1.12 -5.62
C VAL A 336 -8.23 -2.55 -5.14
N ASN A 337 -8.55 -3.56 -5.97
CA ASN A 337 -8.29 -4.97 -5.66
C ASN A 337 -6.79 -5.32 -5.58
N SER A 338 -5.89 -4.48 -6.12
CA SER A 338 -4.44 -4.69 -6.02
C SER A 338 -3.87 -4.42 -4.62
N GLY A 339 -4.64 -3.80 -3.72
CA GLY A 339 -4.20 -3.47 -2.35
C GLY A 339 -3.43 -2.15 -2.23
N LYS A 340 -3.30 -1.38 -3.32
CA LYS A 340 -2.64 -0.06 -3.34
C LYS A 340 -3.50 1.05 -2.75
N PRO A 341 -2.92 2.08 -2.10
CA PRO A 341 -3.70 3.16 -1.48
C PRO A 341 -4.62 3.89 -2.47
N PHE A 342 -5.89 4.03 -2.09
CA PHE A 342 -6.92 4.77 -2.83
C PHE A 342 -7.59 5.80 -1.92
N LEU A 343 -7.76 7.04 -2.40
CA LEU A 343 -8.49 8.10 -1.69
C LEU A 343 -9.60 8.70 -2.57
N GLY A 344 -10.85 8.59 -2.11
CA GLY A 344 -11.97 9.38 -2.61
C GLY A 344 -12.15 10.67 -1.82
N ILE A 345 -12.33 11.81 -2.49
CA ILE A 345 -12.57 13.12 -1.84
C ILE A 345 -13.95 13.65 -2.22
N CYS A 346 -14.75 14.03 -1.21
CA CYS A 346 -16.12 14.53 -1.31
C CYS A 346 -17.00 13.65 -2.23
N LEU A 347 -17.32 14.11 -3.44
CA LEU A 347 -18.07 13.32 -4.41
C LEU A 347 -17.35 12.01 -4.73
N GLY A 348 -16.02 12.02 -4.87
CA GLY A 348 -15.24 10.80 -5.07
C GLY A 348 -15.36 9.79 -3.92
N ALA A 349 -15.62 10.25 -2.69
CA ALA A 349 -15.92 9.36 -1.57
C ALA A 349 -17.34 8.81 -1.66
N GLN A 350 -18.31 9.61 -2.12
CA GLN A 350 -19.69 9.17 -2.36
C GLN A 350 -19.76 8.08 -3.44
N LEU A 351 -19.06 8.27 -4.56
CA LEU A 351 -19.04 7.32 -5.70
C LEU A 351 -18.52 5.91 -5.32
N LEU A 352 -17.81 5.76 -4.20
CA LEU A 352 -17.33 4.46 -3.70
C LEU A 352 -18.46 3.54 -3.23
N LEU A 353 -19.61 4.10 -2.85
CA LEU A 353 -20.73 3.34 -2.31
C LEU A 353 -21.54 2.65 -3.42
N SER A 354 -22.48 1.80 -3.03
CA SER A 354 -23.28 0.99 -3.96
C SER A 354 -24.34 1.82 -4.68
N GLU A 355 -24.96 2.77 -4.00
CA GLU A 355 -26.04 3.59 -4.58
C GLU A 355 -26.14 4.99 -3.96
N SER A 356 -26.79 5.90 -4.68
CA SER A 356 -27.15 7.25 -4.22
C SER A 356 -28.63 7.54 -4.46
N GLU A 357 -29.24 8.31 -3.56
CA GLU A 357 -30.60 8.85 -3.68
C GLU A 357 -30.62 10.28 -4.29
N GLU A 358 -29.47 10.83 -4.67
CA GLU A 358 -29.35 12.17 -5.25
C GLU A 358 -30.03 12.28 -6.63
N PHE A 359 -31.08 13.11 -6.71
CA PHE A 359 -31.91 13.28 -7.91
C PHE A 359 -32.42 11.95 -8.49
N GLY A 360 -32.81 11.02 -7.62
CA GLY A 360 -33.26 9.67 -7.99
C GLY A 360 -32.28 8.59 -7.55
N LYS A 361 -32.55 7.33 -7.91
CA LYS A 361 -31.68 6.20 -7.57
C LYS A 361 -30.63 5.98 -8.64
N HIS A 362 -29.36 6.03 -8.25
CA HIS A 362 -28.21 5.82 -9.14
C HIS A 362 -27.24 4.80 -8.55
N LEU A 363 -26.64 3.95 -9.38
CA LEU A 363 -25.64 2.95 -8.96
C LEU A 363 -24.23 3.57 -8.92
N GLY A 364 -23.48 3.28 -7.87
CA GLY A 364 -22.09 3.71 -7.69
C GLY A 364 -21.06 2.66 -8.14
N LEU A 365 -19.83 2.82 -7.66
CA LEU A 365 -18.72 1.89 -7.95
C LEU A 365 -18.87 0.56 -7.20
N ASP A 366 -19.68 0.52 -6.14
CA ASP A 366 -19.92 -0.68 -5.33
C ASP A 366 -18.64 -1.28 -4.69
N ILE A 367 -17.68 -0.41 -4.33
CA ILE A 367 -16.44 -0.80 -3.67
C ILE A 367 -16.68 -1.01 -2.17
N ILE A 368 -17.51 -0.17 -1.57
CA ILE A 368 -17.98 -0.25 -0.18
C ILE A 368 -19.51 -0.36 -0.20
N GLN A 369 -20.06 -1.41 0.41
CA GLN A 369 -21.51 -1.56 0.50
C GLN A 369 -22.13 -0.42 1.32
N GLY A 370 -23.13 0.25 0.77
CA GLY A 370 -23.83 1.34 1.43
C GLY A 370 -24.51 2.31 0.48
N LYS A 371 -25.04 3.38 1.05
CA LYS A 371 -25.87 4.38 0.35
C LYS A 371 -25.39 5.80 0.59
N VAL A 372 -25.60 6.66 -0.38
CA VAL A 372 -25.48 8.11 -0.26
C VAL A 372 -26.89 8.70 -0.13
N VAL A 373 -27.19 9.33 1.00
CA VAL A 373 -28.55 9.77 1.35
C VAL A 373 -28.59 11.28 1.58
N GLN A 374 -29.76 11.88 1.35
CA GLN A 374 -29.98 13.30 1.59
C GLN A 374 -30.19 13.57 3.08
N PHE A 375 -29.68 14.70 3.59
CA PHE A 375 -30.10 15.20 4.90
C PHE A 375 -31.62 15.41 4.94
N ARG A 376 -32.28 14.87 5.98
CA ARG A 376 -33.73 14.99 6.14
C ARG A 376 -34.05 16.10 7.12
N ILE A 377 -34.77 17.14 6.68
CA ILE A 377 -35.22 18.21 7.58
C ILE A 377 -36.41 17.67 8.41
N PRO A 378 -36.34 17.65 9.75
CA PRO A 378 -37.49 17.32 10.57
C PRO A 378 -38.56 18.41 10.44
N LYS A 379 -39.79 18.04 10.02
CA LYS A 379 -40.91 18.99 9.78
C LYS A 379 -41.23 19.94 10.94
N LYS A 380 -40.89 19.59 12.19
CA LYS A 380 -41.14 20.42 13.38
C LYS A 380 -40.11 21.54 13.59
N GLU A 381 -38.98 21.52 12.89
CA GLU A 381 -37.83 22.40 13.14
C GLU A 381 -37.24 23.03 11.86
N GLU A 382 -37.99 23.01 10.74
CA GLU A 382 -37.55 23.45 9.39
C GLU A 382 -36.81 24.79 9.35
N LYS A 383 -37.10 25.72 10.28
CA LYS A 383 -36.50 27.06 10.31
C LYS A 383 -35.04 27.11 10.79
N ASN A 384 -34.52 26.06 11.42
CA ASN A 384 -33.17 26.05 12.02
C ASN A 384 -32.15 25.18 11.29
N TYR A 385 -32.57 24.31 10.36
CA TYR A 385 -31.66 23.44 9.61
C TYR A 385 -31.23 24.14 8.32
N ARG A 386 -29.92 24.12 8.05
CA ARG A 386 -29.32 24.75 6.86
C ARG A 386 -28.76 23.66 5.96
N ILE A 387 -29.42 23.38 4.84
CA ILE A 387 -28.97 22.39 3.84
C ILE A 387 -28.82 23.13 2.51
N PRO A 388 -27.72 22.95 1.76
CA PRO A 388 -26.60 22.02 1.98
C PRO A 388 -25.72 22.32 3.21
N HIS A 389 -24.98 21.31 3.69
CA HIS A 389 -23.97 21.48 4.73
C HIS A 389 -22.75 22.19 4.13
N ILE A 390 -22.68 23.51 4.34
CA ILE A 390 -21.60 24.38 3.86
C ILE A 390 -20.93 25.05 5.06
N GLY A 391 -19.63 24.79 5.22
CA GLY A 391 -18.79 25.43 6.23
C GLY A 391 -17.92 24.45 7.01
N TRP A 392 -17.42 24.91 8.16
CA TRP A 392 -16.49 24.16 8.98
C TRP A 392 -17.22 23.38 10.07
N ASN A 393 -16.86 22.10 10.24
CA ASN A 393 -17.42 21.26 11.29
C ASN A 393 -16.38 20.27 11.81
N SER A 394 -16.57 19.84 13.06
CA SER A 394 -15.71 18.93 13.79
C SER A 394 -15.88 17.48 13.35
N ILE A 395 -14.80 16.69 13.38
CA ILE A 395 -14.87 15.23 13.30
C ILE A 395 -14.64 14.58 14.67
N LEU A 396 -15.26 13.43 14.89
CA LEU A 396 -15.04 12.54 16.03
C LEU A 396 -14.50 11.20 15.52
N LYS A 397 -13.36 10.76 16.05
CA LYS A 397 -12.68 9.54 15.62
C LYS A 397 -13.40 8.32 16.19
N ASN A 398 -13.64 7.33 15.34
CA ASN A 398 -14.28 6.07 15.74
C ASN A 398 -13.24 4.97 16.08
N LYS A 399 -12.07 4.99 15.43
CA LYS A 399 -10.99 4.00 15.64
C LYS A 399 -9.62 4.57 15.31
N LYS A 400 -8.55 3.98 15.84
CA LYS A 400 -7.16 4.32 15.49
C LYS A 400 -6.86 3.90 14.04
N ASN A 401 -6.22 4.78 13.28
CA ASN A 401 -5.78 4.52 11.91
C ASN A 401 -4.67 5.51 11.52
N VAL A 402 -3.78 5.08 10.61
CA VAL A 402 -2.68 5.91 10.09
C VAL A 402 -3.18 7.22 9.47
N LEU A 403 -4.33 7.20 8.77
CA LEU A 403 -4.91 8.40 8.17
C LEU A 403 -5.22 9.50 9.21
N LEU A 404 -5.51 9.11 10.45
CA LEU A 404 -5.89 10.00 11.56
C LEU A 404 -4.76 10.26 12.57
N GLU A 405 -3.52 9.87 12.26
CA GLU A 405 -2.39 10.11 13.14
C GLU A 405 -2.14 11.62 13.31
N ASN A 406 -1.93 12.05 14.55
CA ASN A 406 -1.76 13.47 14.92
C ASN A 406 -2.94 14.38 14.56
N ILE A 407 -4.15 13.80 14.43
CA ILE A 407 -5.41 14.52 14.31
C ILE A 407 -6.20 14.33 15.61
N GLN A 408 -6.51 15.45 16.27
CA GLN A 408 -7.25 15.45 17.53
C GLN A 408 -8.75 15.33 17.28
N ASP A 409 -9.49 14.79 18.25
CA ASP A 409 -10.95 14.87 18.21
C ASP A 409 -11.38 16.34 18.21
N ASN A 410 -12.49 16.63 17.54
CA ASN A 410 -13.00 17.96 17.30
C ASN A 410 -12.16 18.86 16.38
N SER A 411 -11.15 18.31 15.71
CA SER A 411 -10.50 19.00 14.59
C SER A 411 -11.52 19.36 13.51
N GLU A 412 -11.42 20.57 12.97
CA GLU A 412 -12.42 21.15 12.07
C GLU A 412 -12.00 21.03 10.61
N PHE A 413 -12.91 20.55 9.76
CA PHE A 413 -12.70 20.40 8.32
C PHE A 413 -13.81 21.12 7.55
N TYR A 414 -13.53 21.47 6.29
CA TYR A 414 -14.48 22.15 5.42
C TYR A 414 -15.36 21.17 4.66
N PHE A 415 -16.67 21.28 4.87
CA PHE A 415 -17.72 20.51 4.22
C PHE A 415 -18.50 21.38 3.25
N VAL A 416 -18.86 20.80 2.09
CA VAL A 416 -19.69 21.42 1.07
C VAL A 416 -20.48 20.31 0.36
N HIS A 417 -21.59 19.86 0.96
CA HIS A 417 -22.37 18.73 0.43
C HIS A 417 -23.83 18.74 0.90
N SER A 418 -24.73 18.20 0.06
CA SER A 418 -26.15 18.02 0.36
C SER A 418 -26.50 16.59 0.81
N PHE A 419 -25.62 15.64 0.51
CA PHE A 419 -25.80 14.21 0.74
C PHE A 419 -24.63 13.66 1.55
N TYR A 420 -24.84 12.60 2.33
CA TYR A 420 -23.83 12.03 3.20
C TYR A 420 -23.73 10.50 3.08
N LEU A 421 -22.61 9.98 3.56
CA LEU A 421 -22.22 8.58 3.43
C LEU A 421 -22.90 7.72 4.51
N VAL A 422 -23.59 6.65 4.11
CA VAL A 422 -24.19 5.64 4.98
C VAL A 422 -23.66 4.26 4.59
N PRO A 423 -22.49 3.84 5.09
CA PRO A 423 -22.00 2.49 4.86
C PRO A 423 -22.87 1.47 5.60
N GLU A 424 -23.11 0.31 4.98
CA GLU A 424 -23.91 -0.76 5.58
C GLU A 424 -23.20 -1.37 6.81
N ASP A 425 -21.90 -1.65 6.68
CA ASP A 425 -21.07 -2.09 7.80
C ASP A 425 -20.45 -0.89 8.53
N LYS A 426 -20.89 -0.66 9.77
CA LYS A 426 -20.37 0.38 10.67
C LYS A 426 -18.87 0.28 10.93
N LYS A 427 -18.24 -0.89 10.75
CA LYS A 427 -16.77 -1.04 10.86
C LYS A 427 -16.02 -0.22 9.83
N ASN A 428 -16.67 0.13 8.72
CA ASN A 428 -16.07 0.98 7.68
C ASN A 428 -16.06 2.47 8.05
N ILE A 429 -16.71 2.88 9.14
CA ILE A 429 -16.71 4.26 9.63
C ILE A 429 -15.42 4.51 10.42
N LEU A 430 -14.56 5.39 9.91
CA LEU A 430 -13.31 5.78 10.56
C LEU A 430 -13.50 7.04 11.43
N ALA A 431 -14.30 7.99 10.97
CA ALA A 431 -14.72 9.16 11.73
C ALA A 431 -16.15 9.56 11.38
N LYS A 432 -16.79 10.27 12.31
CA LYS A 432 -18.14 10.80 12.20
C LYS A 432 -18.15 12.31 12.38
N THR A 433 -19.23 12.95 11.95
CA THR A 433 -19.52 14.36 12.21
C THR A 433 -20.98 14.49 12.62
N ASP A 434 -21.24 15.35 13.60
CA ASP A 434 -22.59 15.75 14.00
C ASP A 434 -22.99 17.02 13.25
N TYR A 435 -24.15 16.99 12.60
CA TYR A 435 -24.75 18.17 11.97
C TYR A 435 -26.21 18.30 12.41
N TYR A 436 -26.46 19.25 13.32
CA TYR A 436 -27.76 19.47 13.95
C TYR A 436 -28.34 18.21 14.63
N GLY A 437 -27.50 17.43 15.31
CA GLY A 437 -27.93 16.19 15.99
C GLY A 437 -28.01 14.96 15.07
N GLU A 438 -27.80 15.11 13.76
CA GLU A 438 -27.68 14.00 12.82
C GLU A 438 -26.19 13.62 12.67
N GLU A 439 -25.81 12.46 13.20
CA GLU A 439 -24.48 11.89 12.99
C GLU A 439 -24.35 11.23 11.62
N PHE A 440 -23.35 11.63 10.85
CA PHE A 440 -23.01 10.98 9.57
C PHE A 440 -21.55 10.57 9.49
N CYS A 441 -21.25 9.66 8.56
CA CYS A 441 -19.87 9.21 8.32
C CYS A 441 -19.10 10.28 7.55
N SER A 442 -18.09 10.87 8.18
CA SER A 442 -17.21 11.87 7.57
C SER A 442 -15.96 11.26 6.94
N ILE A 443 -15.53 10.08 7.42
CA ILE A 443 -14.40 9.33 6.85
C ILE A 443 -14.73 7.83 6.78
N LEU A 444 -14.62 7.26 5.59
CA LEU A 444 -14.74 5.83 5.29
C LEU A 444 -13.37 5.16 5.19
N ASN A 445 -13.30 3.90 5.61
CA ASN A 445 -12.16 3.03 5.35
C ASN A 445 -12.57 1.55 5.21
N LYS A 446 -12.21 0.93 4.08
CA LYS A 446 -12.27 -0.52 3.84
C LYS A 446 -10.95 -0.98 3.22
N GLY A 447 -10.10 -1.63 4.02
CA GLY A 447 -8.76 -2.07 3.57
C GLY A 447 -7.86 -0.89 3.18
N ASN A 448 -7.39 -0.89 1.93
CA ASN A 448 -6.57 0.14 1.28
C ASN A 448 -7.37 1.34 0.72
N VAL A 449 -8.71 1.27 0.77
CA VAL A 449 -9.61 2.31 0.25
C VAL A 449 -10.03 3.23 1.38
N TYR A 450 -9.90 4.52 1.14
CA TYR A 450 -10.30 5.59 2.03
C TYR A 450 -11.22 6.57 1.29
N GLY A 451 -12.20 7.13 1.99
CA GLY A 451 -13.07 8.17 1.48
C GLY A 451 -13.25 9.26 2.53
N VAL A 452 -13.13 10.53 2.16
CA VAL A 452 -13.39 11.67 3.05
C VAL A 452 -14.54 12.50 2.47
N GLN A 453 -15.56 12.80 3.29
CA GLN A 453 -16.74 13.57 2.86
C GLN A 453 -16.45 15.09 2.77
N PHE A 454 -15.39 15.54 3.44
CA PHE A 454 -14.89 16.93 3.41
C PHE A 454 -13.76 17.10 2.37
N HIS A 455 -13.36 18.34 2.13
CA HIS A 455 -12.26 18.69 1.22
C HIS A 455 -10.95 18.92 2.00
N PRO A 456 -10.06 17.91 2.13
CA PRO A 456 -8.78 18.08 2.83
C PRO A 456 -7.89 19.15 2.17
N GLU A 457 -7.93 19.30 0.86
CA GLU A 457 -7.22 20.33 0.12
C GLU A 457 -7.75 21.77 0.37
N LYS A 458 -8.92 21.90 1.01
CA LYS A 458 -9.55 23.16 1.41
C LYS A 458 -9.75 23.32 2.91
N SER A 459 -9.24 22.37 3.68
CA SER A 459 -9.34 22.38 5.14
C SER A 459 -8.09 22.96 5.80
N GLY A 460 -7.35 23.81 5.10
CA GLY A 460 -6.10 24.40 5.55
C GLY A 460 -5.06 23.34 5.95
N GLU A 461 -4.27 23.69 6.97
CA GLU A 461 -3.18 22.88 7.49
C GLU A 461 -3.60 21.48 7.98
N ILE A 462 -4.74 21.38 8.68
CA ILE A 462 -5.24 20.10 9.20
C ILE A 462 -5.69 19.18 8.05
N GLY A 463 -6.20 19.74 6.97
CA GLY A 463 -6.50 19.02 5.75
C GLY A 463 -5.25 18.47 5.05
N LEU A 464 -4.18 19.26 4.98
CA LEU A 464 -2.88 18.79 4.46
C LEU A 464 -2.30 17.63 5.29
N LYS A 465 -2.56 17.56 6.61
CA LYS A 465 -2.18 16.40 7.44
C LYS A 465 -2.87 15.10 6.98
N ILE A 466 -4.15 15.15 6.61
CA ILE A 466 -4.87 13.99 6.06
C ILE A 466 -4.18 13.50 4.78
N LEU A 467 -3.85 14.42 3.86
CA LEU A 467 -3.15 14.08 2.62
C LEU A 467 -1.77 13.49 2.91
N ASN A 468 -1.01 14.06 3.86
CA ASN A 468 0.30 13.54 4.25
C ASN A 468 0.21 12.14 4.87
N ASN A 469 -0.79 11.89 5.72
CA ASN A 469 -1.01 10.59 6.31
C ASN A 469 -1.42 9.53 5.27
N PHE A 470 -2.20 9.92 4.25
CA PHE A 470 -2.50 9.05 3.10
C PHE A 470 -1.21 8.58 2.41
N LEU A 471 -0.21 9.46 2.26
CA LEU A 471 1.09 9.10 1.70
C LEU A 471 1.87 8.09 2.55
N ARG A 472 1.55 7.92 3.83
CA ARG A 472 2.23 6.99 4.75
C ARG A 472 1.62 5.59 4.74
N LEU A 473 0.50 5.40 4.05
CA LEU A 473 -0.12 4.09 3.89
C LEU A 473 0.78 3.15 3.09
N LYS A 474 0.99 1.93 3.60
CA LYS A 474 1.77 0.89 2.92
C LYS A 474 0.87 0.13 1.94
N GLU A 475 1.36 -0.07 0.72
CA GLU A 475 0.81 -1.06 -0.21
C GLU A 475 0.83 -2.44 0.47
N LYS A 476 -0.33 -3.06 0.67
CA LYS A 476 -0.39 -4.40 1.26
C LYS A 476 -0.30 -5.43 0.15
N LEU A 477 0.93 -5.70 -0.28
CA LEU A 477 1.23 -6.68 -1.31
C LEU A 477 0.96 -8.11 -0.82
N GLU A 478 0.40 -8.94 -1.70
CA GLU A 478 0.16 -10.35 -1.41
C GLU A 478 1.48 -11.12 -1.21
N ALA A 479 1.49 -11.98 -0.19
CA ALA A 479 2.59 -12.88 0.10
C ALA A 479 2.20 -14.34 -0.21
N TYR A 480 2.96 -14.97 -1.10
CA TYR A 480 2.74 -16.36 -1.53
C TYR A 480 3.38 -17.34 -0.54
N TYR A 481 3.05 -18.62 -0.68
CA TYR A 481 3.71 -19.75 0.03
C TYR A 481 3.66 -19.69 1.55
N GLY A 482 2.81 -18.85 2.15
CA GLY A 482 2.78 -18.62 3.60
C GLY A 482 3.92 -17.73 4.11
N LEU A 483 4.60 -17.01 3.22
CA LEU A 483 5.71 -16.12 3.56
C LEU A 483 5.28 -14.92 4.43
N PRO A 484 6.14 -14.44 5.34
CA PRO A 484 5.88 -13.21 6.07
C PRO A 484 5.80 -12.01 5.12
N SER A 485 4.72 -11.22 5.19
CA SER A 485 4.52 -10.06 4.31
C SER A 485 5.55 -8.93 4.50
N GLU A 486 6.22 -8.90 5.65
CA GLU A 486 7.34 -8.00 5.92
C GLU A 486 8.66 -8.76 5.80
N VAL A 487 9.53 -8.31 4.89
CA VAL A 487 10.87 -8.88 4.71
C VAL A 487 11.83 -8.29 5.74
N LYS A 488 12.49 -9.16 6.51
CA LYS A 488 13.51 -8.78 7.49
C LYS A 488 14.77 -9.58 7.24
N PHE A 489 15.92 -8.94 7.38
CA PHE A 489 17.23 -9.58 7.30
C PHE A 489 17.84 -9.76 8.69
N CYS A 490 18.58 -10.85 8.88
CA CYS A 490 19.29 -11.13 10.12
C CYS A 490 20.31 -10.03 10.41
N LYS A 491 20.40 -9.58 11.66
CA LYS A 491 21.44 -8.62 12.06
C LYS A 491 22.86 -9.20 12.10
N LYS A 492 23.00 -10.53 12.18
CA LYS A 492 24.31 -11.22 12.29
C LYS A 492 24.79 -11.88 11.01
N CYS A 493 23.91 -12.13 10.03
CA CYS A 493 24.27 -12.69 8.74
C CYS A 493 23.43 -12.06 7.61
N VAL A 494 23.35 -12.72 6.45
CA VAL A 494 22.63 -12.23 5.26
C VAL A 494 21.26 -12.89 5.03
N ILE A 495 20.87 -13.89 5.83
CA ILE A 495 19.59 -14.60 5.68
C ILE A 495 18.41 -13.70 6.01
N SER A 496 17.35 -13.78 5.20
CA SER A 496 16.06 -13.16 5.48
C SER A 496 15.07 -14.11 6.16
N ASN A 497 14.04 -13.54 6.78
CA ASN A 497 12.89 -14.28 7.35
C ASN A 497 12.01 -14.97 6.29
N GLN A 498 12.39 -14.89 5.02
CA GLN A 498 11.73 -15.55 3.89
C GLN A 498 12.28 -16.96 3.65
N ARG A 499 13.45 -17.29 4.22
CA ARG A 499 14.07 -18.63 4.08
C ARG A 499 13.13 -19.71 4.61
N PRO A 500 12.72 -20.70 3.80
CA PRO A 500 11.87 -21.79 4.27
C PRO A 500 12.63 -22.73 5.23
N ASN A 501 11.89 -23.31 6.18
CA ASN A 501 12.38 -24.42 7.00
C ASN A 501 12.38 -25.72 6.22
N THR A 502 13.18 -26.69 6.67
CA THR A 502 13.18 -28.05 6.12
C THR A 502 11.81 -28.69 6.30
N THR A 503 11.29 -29.29 5.22
CA THR A 503 9.99 -29.99 5.19
C THR A 503 10.14 -31.46 4.82
N VAL A 504 9.08 -32.23 5.05
CA VAL A 504 8.96 -33.60 4.52
C VAL A 504 8.65 -33.49 3.04
N GLU A 505 9.65 -33.69 2.19
CA GLU A 505 9.60 -33.31 0.77
C GLU A 505 8.46 -33.98 0.00
N PHE A 506 8.20 -35.26 0.26
CA PHE A 506 7.13 -36.02 -0.38
C PHE A 506 5.72 -35.71 0.16
N LYS A 507 5.57 -34.68 1.02
CA LYS A 507 4.26 -34.10 1.39
C LYS A 507 4.00 -32.77 0.68
N SER A 508 4.98 -32.24 -0.05
CA SER A 508 4.89 -30.90 -0.64
C SER A 508 3.88 -30.83 -1.78
N GLY A 509 3.05 -29.79 -1.78
CA GLY A 509 2.01 -29.56 -2.77
C GLY A 509 1.90 -28.10 -3.18
N LYS A 510 1.11 -27.82 -4.22
CA LYS A 510 0.95 -26.50 -4.81
C LYS A 510 0.45 -25.43 -3.82
N ASP A 511 -0.48 -25.79 -2.95
CA ASP A 511 -1.14 -24.87 -2.00
C ASP A 511 -0.55 -24.92 -0.58
N GLU A 512 0.60 -25.58 -0.42
CA GLU A 512 1.26 -25.71 0.88
C GLU A 512 1.80 -24.35 1.37
N LYS A 513 1.52 -24.04 2.64
CA LYS A 513 2.15 -22.91 3.34
C LYS A 513 3.42 -23.39 4.02
N LYS A 514 4.55 -22.79 3.66
CA LYS A 514 5.86 -23.07 4.23
C LYS A 514 6.03 -22.27 5.52
N MET A 515 6.56 -22.93 6.55
CA MET A 515 7.11 -22.22 7.72
C MET A 515 8.50 -21.70 7.35
N THR A 516 8.82 -20.48 7.75
CA THR A 516 10.14 -19.87 7.51
C THR A 516 11.01 -19.88 8.76
N THR A 517 12.29 -19.54 8.57
CA THR A 517 13.27 -19.45 9.65
C THR A 517 12.83 -18.45 10.72
N GLY A 518 12.98 -18.83 11.99
CA GLY A 518 12.59 -18.01 13.13
C GLY A 518 13.58 -16.85 13.34
N PHE A 519 13.05 -15.71 13.80
CA PHE A 519 13.84 -14.56 14.25
C PHE A 519 13.48 -14.29 15.71
N ASN A 520 14.49 -14.05 16.55
CA ASN A 520 14.26 -13.61 17.93
C ASN A 520 13.93 -12.11 17.99
N GLU A 521 13.60 -11.60 19.18
CA GLU A 521 13.24 -10.19 19.41
C GLU A 521 14.36 -9.21 19.02
N GLN A 522 15.61 -9.66 19.07
CA GLN A 522 16.78 -8.86 18.66
C GLN A 522 16.97 -8.79 17.14
N GLY A 523 16.20 -9.58 16.36
CA GLY A 523 16.29 -9.63 14.90
C GLY A 523 17.39 -10.57 14.39
N VAL A 524 17.74 -11.61 15.14
CA VAL A 524 18.74 -12.63 14.79
C VAL A 524 18.04 -13.92 14.36
N CYS A 525 18.44 -14.49 13.23
CA CYS A 525 17.85 -15.72 12.71
C CYS A 525 18.28 -16.96 13.52
N SER A 526 17.44 -18.00 13.50
CA SER A 526 17.67 -19.26 14.23
C SER A 526 19.05 -19.88 13.98
N GLY A 527 19.56 -19.80 12.75
CA GLY A 527 20.87 -20.36 12.40
C GLY A 527 22.04 -19.61 13.05
N CYS A 528 21.93 -18.29 13.25
CA CYS A 528 22.93 -17.50 13.96
C CYS A 528 22.84 -17.72 15.48
N VAL A 529 21.62 -17.83 16.02
CA VAL A 529 21.42 -18.15 17.44
C VAL A 529 22.06 -19.50 17.78
N TYR A 530 21.82 -20.53 16.97
CA TYR A 530 22.43 -21.83 17.19
C TYR A 530 23.95 -21.82 17.04
N SER A 531 24.50 -21.07 16.07
CA SER A 531 25.95 -20.92 15.90
C SER A 531 26.62 -20.35 17.17
N GLU A 532 25.99 -19.44 17.89
CA GLU A 532 26.53 -18.94 19.17
C GLU A 532 26.48 -20.00 20.27
N ILE A 533 25.43 -20.80 20.33
CA ILE A 533 25.33 -21.94 21.26
C ILE A 533 26.40 -22.98 20.95
N LYS A 534 26.60 -23.29 19.66
CA LYS A 534 27.59 -24.21 19.13
C LYS A 534 29.02 -23.83 19.56
N ASP A 535 29.32 -22.54 19.59
CA ASP A 535 30.63 -22.01 19.97
C ASP A 535 30.84 -21.85 21.49
N LYS A 536 29.78 -21.52 22.25
CA LYS A 536 29.91 -21.16 23.67
C LYS A 536 29.53 -22.27 24.66
N THR A 537 28.69 -23.21 24.24
CA THR A 537 28.02 -24.13 25.19
C THR A 537 28.31 -25.60 24.90
N ILE A 538 28.54 -25.99 23.65
CA ILE A 538 28.74 -27.41 23.31
C ILE A 538 30.14 -27.89 23.73
N ASN A 539 30.18 -28.94 24.57
CA ASN A 539 31.42 -29.66 24.88
C ASN A 539 31.71 -30.71 23.80
N TRP A 540 32.63 -30.38 22.89
CA TRP A 540 32.98 -31.25 21.76
C TRP A 540 33.69 -32.54 22.16
N GLU A 541 34.43 -32.55 23.27
CA GLU A 541 35.07 -33.79 23.77
C GLU A 541 34.04 -34.77 24.31
N GLU A 542 32.98 -34.27 24.94
CA GLU A 542 31.87 -35.09 25.40
C GLU A 542 31.07 -35.65 24.21
N ARG A 543 30.76 -34.81 23.22
CA ARG A 543 30.15 -35.24 21.95
C ARG A 543 30.96 -36.31 21.23
N GLU A 544 32.28 -36.16 21.18
CA GLU A 544 33.15 -37.19 20.60
C GLU A 544 33.15 -38.48 21.44
N ARG A 545 33.08 -38.40 22.77
CA ARG A 545 32.91 -39.58 23.64
C ARG A 545 31.59 -40.30 23.39
N GLU A 546 30.50 -39.57 23.16
CA GLU A 546 29.20 -40.14 22.76
C GLU A 546 29.31 -40.88 21.43
N LEU A 547 29.99 -40.29 20.44
CA LEU A 547 30.24 -40.92 19.14
C LEU A 547 31.05 -42.21 19.27
N LYS A 548 32.12 -42.20 20.08
CA LYS A 548 32.92 -43.41 20.33
C LYS A 548 32.07 -44.54 20.89
N LYS A 549 31.23 -44.24 21.91
CA LYS A 549 30.30 -45.23 22.48
C LYS A 549 29.29 -45.74 21.45
N LEU A 550 28.79 -44.87 20.58
CA LEU A 550 27.87 -45.25 19.50
C LEU A 550 28.57 -46.16 18.48
N CYS A 551 29.77 -45.80 18.04
CA CYS A 551 30.59 -46.63 17.17
C CYS A 551 30.88 -47.98 17.81
N ASP A 552 31.36 -48.03 19.06
CA ASP A 552 31.65 -49.28 19.78
C ASP A 552 30.43 -50.20 19.91
N LYS A 553 29.23 -49.63 20.07
CA LYS A 553 27.95 -50.38 20.13
C LYS A 553 27.64 -51.12 18.83
N PHE A 554 27.97 -50.53 17.68
CA PHE A 554 27.57 -51.03 16.37
C PHE A 554 28.71 -51.63 15.54
N ARG A 555 29.97 -51.38 15.92
CA ARG A 555 31.17 -51.81 15.20
C ARG A 555 31.16 -53.31 14.99
N SER A 556 31.44 -53.72 13.76
CA SER A 556 31.59 -55.13 13.43
C SER A 556 32.88 -55.71 14.03
N SER A 557 32.80 -56.97 14.46
CA SER A 557 33.95 -57.74 14.95
C SER A 557 34.56 -58.69 13.91
N ASP A 558 33.84 -58.97 12.82
CA ASP A 558 34.26 -59.87 11.74
C ASP A 558 34.61 -59.14 10.44
N GLY A 559 34.54 -57.80 10.45
CA GLY A 559 34.84 -56.94 9.30
C GLY A 559 33.66 -56.74 8.34
N SER A 560 32.47 -57.29 8.65
CA SER A 560 31.24 -56.96 7.93
C SER A 560 30.89 -55.46 8.05
N TYR A 561 30.10 -54.96 7.10
CA TYR A 561 29.67 -53.57 7.11
C TYR A 561 28.84 -53.26 8.36
N ASP A 562 29.20 -52.18 9.06
CA ASP A 562 28.57 -51.80 10.34
C ASP A 562 27.87 -50.43 10.29
N CYS A 563 28.07 -49.66 9.21
CA CYS A 563 27.35 -48.42 8.98
C CYS A 563 27.12 -48.12 7.49
N ILE A 564 26.02 -47.41 7.19
CA ILE A 564 25.73 -46.88 5.86
C ILE A 564 26.08 -45.39 5.80
N ILE A 565 26.81 -44.98 4.76
CA ILE A 565 27.10 -43.56 4.48
C ILE A 565 26.45 -43.15 3.15
N PRO A 566 25.30 -42.45 3.19
CA PRO A 566 24.71 -41.87 2.00
C PRO A 566 25.52 -40.68 1.50
N GLY A 567 25.75 -40.59 0.19
CA GLY A 567 26.47 -39.44 -0.37
C GLY A 567 26.70 -39.51 -1.87
N SER A 568 27.08 -38.38 -2.47
CA SER A 568 27.39 -38.25 -3.90
C SER A 568 28.89 -38.22 -4.22
N GLY A 569 29.76 -38.40 -3.22
CA GLY A 569 31.20 -38.19 -3.38
C GLY A 569 31.65 -36.74 -3.22
N GLY A 570 30.76 -35.88 -2.73
CA GLY A 570 31.11 -34.55 -2.28
C GLY A 570 31.96 -34.57 -1.00
N LYS A 571 32.50 -33.40 -0.64
CA LYS A 571 33.36 -33.20 0.53
C LYS A 571 32.75 -33.74 1.85
N ASP A 572 31.43 -33.60 2.03
CA ASP A 572 30.74 -33.94 3.29
C ASP A 572 30.62 -35.45 3.49
N SER A 573 30.26 -36.19 2.43
CA SER A 573 30.21 -37.66 2.46
C SER A 573 31.61 -38.27 2.48
N GLY A 574 32.57 -37.64 1.79
CA GLY A 574 33.98 -38.02 1.83
C GLY A 574 34.56 -37.96 3.25
N PHE A 575 34.36 -36.82 3.93
CA PHE A 575 34.78 -36.64 5.33
C PHE A 575 34.10 -37.66 6.25
N THR A 576 32.77 -37.79 6.16
CA THR A 576 32.00 -38.71 6.99
C THR A 576 32.51 -40.16 6.87
N ALA A 577 32.66 -40.66 5.65
CA ALA A 577 33.13 -42.02 5.40
C ALA A 577 34.58 -42.23 5.87
N HIS A 578 35.48 -41.30 5.55
CA HIS A 578 36.89 -41.41 5.89
C HIS A 578 37.15 -41.31 7.40
N VAL A 579 36.49 -40.37 8.09
CA VAL A 579 36.63 -40.26 9.55
C VAL A 579 36.11 -41.51 10.24
N LEU A 580 34.93 -42.03 9.88
CA LEU A 580 34.38 -43.22 10.52
C LEU A 580 35.26 -44.45 10.29
N LYS A 581 35.78 -44.64 9.07
CA LYS A 581 36.67 -45.76 8.75
C LYS A 581 38.01 -45.67 9.47
N TYR A 582 38.75 -44.57 9.27
CA TYR A 582 40.15 -44.52 9.68
C TYR A 582 40.37 -43.99 11.10
N LYS A 583 39.46 -43.17 11.64
CA LYS A 583 39.57 -42.66 13.03
C LYS A 583 38.82 -43.54 14.03
N TYR A 584 37.66 -44.06 13.65
CA TYR A 584 36.77 -44.83 14.54
C TYR A 584 36.71 -46.32 14.24
N ASN A 585 37.49 -46.79 13.27
CA ASN A 585 37.61 -48.20 12.87
C ASN A 585 36.26 -48.85 12.55
N MET A 586 35.40 -48.11 11.85
CA MET A 586 34.13 -48.62 11.31
C MET A 586 34.36 -49.19 9.89
N HIS A 587 33.42 -50.00 9.42
CA HIS A 587 33.39 -50.60 8.10
C HIS A 587 32.21 -50.03 7.30
N PRO A 588 32.34 -48.82 6.73
CA PRO A 588 31.25 -48.17 6.03
C PRO A 588 30.97 -48.82 4.67
N LEU A 589 29.69 -49.05 4.38
CA LEU A 589 29.18 -49.24 3.03
C LEU A 589 28.61 -47.90 2.54
N THR A 590 29.20 -47.35 1.48
CA THR A 590 28.72 -46.09 0.91
C THR A 590 27.57 -46.35 -0.06
N VAL A 591 26.59 -45.45 -0.09
CA VAL A 591 25.41 -45.58 -0.95
C VAL A 591 25.11 -44.26 -1.62
N THR A 592 24.92 -44.28 -2.94
CA THR A 592 24.75 -43.07 -3.73
C THR A 592 23.45 -43.11 -4.51
N TRP A 593 22.61 -42.09 -4.32
CA TRP A 593 21.53 -41.80 -5.25
C TRP A 593 22.09 -40.92 -6.37
N ALA A 594 22.01 -41.40 -7.61
CA ALA A 594 22.56 -40.68 -8.77
C ALA A 594 21.92 -39.28 -8.92
N PRO A 595 22.70 -38.24 -9.26
CA PRO A 595 22.16 -36.94 -9.63
C PRO A 595 21.33 -37.03 -10.91
N HIS A 596 20.58 -35.96 -11.20
CA HIS A 596 19.81 -35.88 -12.43
C HIS A 596 20.72 -36.02 -13.65
N LYS A 597 21.85 -35.30 -13.61
CA LYS A 597 22.93 -35.39 -14.58
C LYS A 597 24.23 -34.96 -13.93
N TYR A 598 25.24 -35.83 -13.94
CA TYR A 598 26.56 -35.51 -13.40
C TYR A 598 27.22 -34.35 -14.15
N THR A 599 27.96 -33.53 -13.42
CA THR A 599 29.04 -32.73 -14.02
C THR A 599 30.31 -33.59 -14.15
N ASP A 600 31.25 -33.18 -15.00
CA ASP A 600 32.52 -33.91 -15.17
C ASP A 600 33.31 -33.97 -13.85
N ILE A 601 33.43 -32.84 -13.16
CA ILE A 601 34.11 -32.75 -11.86
C ILE A 601 33.36 -33.53 -10.76
N GLY A 602 32.03 -33.51 -10.79
CA GLY A 602 31.18 -34.27 -9.87
C GLY A 602 31.41 -35.76 -10.00
N PHE A 603 31.40 -36.27 -11.24
CA PHE A 603 31.66 -37.68 -11.51
C PHE A 603 33.10 -38.07 -11.15
N LYS A 604 34.09 -37.20 -11.46
CA LYS A 604 35.48 -37.40 -11.05
C LYS A 604 35.60 -37.52 -9.53
N ASN A 605 35.02 -36.59 -8.77
CA ASN A 605 35.04 -36.61 -7.30
C ASN A 605 34.35 -37.85 -6.73
N PHE A 606 33.24 -38.28 -7.33
CA PHE A 606 32.58 -39.53 -6.99
C PHE A 606 33.50 -40.74 -7.16
N GLN A 607 34.19 -40.85 -8.29
CA GLN A 607 35.16 -41.92 -8.53
C GLN A 607 36.36 -41.84 -7.58
N SER A 608 36.93 -40.65 -7.36
CA SER A 608 38.03 -40.43 -6.41
C SER A 608 37.66 -40.89 -5.00
N TRP A 609 36.44 -40.57 -4.55
CA TRP A 609 35.95 -40.99 -3.25
C TRP A 609 35.88 -42.52 -3.13
N ILE A 610 35.32 -43.22 -4.11
CA ILE A 610 35.27 -44.69 -4.10
C ILE A 610 36.68 -45.28 -4.06
N HIS A 611 37.54 -44.80 -4.96
CA HIS A 611 38.90 -45.31 -5.09
C HIS A 611 39.86 -44.86 -3.99
N SER A 612 39.41 -44.00 -3.06
CA SER A 612 40.12 -43.74 -1.79
C SER A 612 39.91 -44.84 -0.74
N GLY A 613 39.21 -45.93 -1.09
CA GLY A 613 39.12 -47.14 -0.27
C GLY A 613 37.72 -47.46 0.27
N PHE A 614 36.65 -47.17 -0.50
CA PHE A 614 35.27 -47.44 -0.09
C PHE A 614 34.52 -48.27 -1.13
N ASP A 615 33.74 -49.22 -0.67
CA ASP A 615 32.73 -49.89 -1.49
C ASP A 615 31.50 -48.99 -1.63
N ASN A 616 30.88 -49.02 -2.81
CA ASN A 616 29.74 -48.16 -3.13
C ASN A 616 28.63 -48.91 -3.86
N ILE A 617 27.39 -48.58 -3.48
CA ILE A 617 26.21 -48.91 -4.27
C ILE A 617 25.68 -47.64 -4.92
N LEU A 618 25.83 -47.55 -6.24
CA LEU A 618 25.23 -46.49 -7.05
C LEU A 618 23.83 -46.89 -7.50
N PHE A 619 22.82 -46.23 -6.94
CA PHE A 619 21.43 -46.36 -7.37
C PHE A 619 21.09 -45.30 -8.42
N THR A 620 20.91 -45.72 -9.67
CA THR A 620 20.45 -44.85 -10.76
C THR A 620 18.95 -45.08 -11.01
N PRO A 621 18.07 -44.10 -10.75
CA PRO A 621 16.64 -44.28 -10.97
C PRO A 621 16.29 -44.36 -12.46
N ASN A 622 15.11 -44.89 -12.78
CA ASN A 622 14.58 -44.89 -14.15
C ASN A 622 14.56 -43.45 -14.69
N GLY A 623 15.40 -43.16 -15.69
CA GLY A 623 15.59 -41.81 -16.21
C GLY A 623 14.34 -41.20 -16.83
N LYS A 624 13.40 -42.00 -17.38
CA LYS A 624 12.13 -41.47 -17.90
C LYS A 624 11.25 -40.94 -16.77
N VAL A 625 11.14 -41.70 -15.68
CA VAL A 625 10.37 -41.33 -14.48
C VAL A 625 11.04 -40.16 -13.77
N HIS A 626 12.37 -40.20 -13.61
CA HIS A 626 13.11 -39.12 -12.95
C HIS A 626 12.94 -37.78 -13.67
N ARG A 627 13.07 -37.76 -15.01
CA ARG A 627 12.80 -36.56 -15.83
C ARG A 627 11.37 -36.06 -15.68
N LEU A 628 10.39 -36.96 -15.74
CA LEU A 628 8.98 -36.60 -15.56
C LEU A 628 8.73 -35.95 -14.18
N LEU A 629 9.21 -36.57 -13.10
CA LEU A 629 9.04 -36.03 -11.75
C LEU A 629 9.75 -34.68 -11.59
N THR A 630 10.93 -34.52 -12.20
CA THR A 630 11.68 -33.25 -12.22
C THR A 630 10.88 -32.15 -12.93
N ARG A 631 10.31 -32.46 -14.11
CA ARG A 631 9.44 -31.53 -14.85
C ARG A 631 8.25 -31.12 -14.00
N LEU A 632 7.54 -32.09 -13.41
CA LEU A 632 6.37 -31.81 -12.56
C LEU A 632 6.75 -30.98 -11.33
N ALA A 633 7.88 -31.26 -10.69
CA ALA A 633 8.37 -30.49 -9.56
C ALA A 633 8.72 -29.05 -9.94
N PHE A 634 9.27 -28.83 -11.14
CA PHE A 634 9.48 -27.48 -11.69
C PHE A 634 8.15 -26.77 -11.98
N THR A 635 7.24 -27.37 -12.75
CA THR A 635 6.02 -26.69 -13.19
C THR A 635 5.01 -26.46 -12.07
N ASN A 636 4.89 -27.41 -11.13
CA ASN A 636 3.89 -27.35 -10.07
C ASN A 636 4.39 -26.67 -8.79
N LEU A 637 5.68 -26.81 -8.47
CA LEU A 637 6.25 -26.34 -7.21
C LEU A 637 7.35 -25.29 -7.39
N LEU A 638 7.83 -25.08 -8.62
CA LEU A 638 9.06 -24.35 -8.91
C LEU A 638 10.23 -24.84 -8.02
N ASN A 639 10.38 -26.16 -7.93
CA ASN A 639 11.46 -26.83 -7.22
C ASN A 639 11.91 -28.09 -8.00
N PRO A 640 12.76 -27.94 -9.05
CA PRO A 640 13.15 -29.07 -9.88
C PRO A 640 13.93 -30.15 -9.10
N PHE A 641 14.54 -29.80 -7.97
CA PHE A 641 15.43 -30.68 -7.21
C PHE A 641 14.70 -31.65 -6.27
N GLN A 642 13.38 -31.49 -6.08
CA GLN A 642 12.60 -32.31 -5.15
C GLN A 642 12.81 -33.83 -5.31
N PRO A 643 12.78 -34.41 -6.53
CA PRO A 643 12.94 -35.86 -6.68
C PRO A 643 14.30 -36.37 -6.20
N PHE A 644 15.36 -35.60 -6.40
CA PHE A 644 16.70 -35.92 -5.91
C PHE A 644 16.79 -35.84 -4.38
N VAL A 645 16.21 -34.81 -3.76
CA VAL A 645 16.19 -34.69 -2.29
C VAL A 645 15.43 -35.86 -1.65
N ILE A 646 14.33 -36.31 -2.25
CA ILE A 646 13.58 -37.49 -1.81
C ILE A 646 14.46 -38.74 -1.89
N GLY A 647 15.10 -38.97 -3.04
CA GLY A 647 16.00 -40.12 -3.24
C GLY A 647 17.16 -40.15 -2.24
N GLN A 648 17.86 -39.03 -2.07
CA GLN A 648 18.97 -38.88 -1.14
C GLN A 648 18.59 -39.18 0.32
N LYS A 649 17.40 -38.74 0.79
CA LYS A 649 16.94 -39.00 2.17
C LYS A 649 16.55 -40.47 2.39
N ILE A 650 16.02 -41.13 1.37
CA ILE A 650 15.47 -42.50 1.48
C ILE A 650 16.56 -43.57 1.32
N ILE A 651 17.59 -43.30 0.51
CA ILE A 651 18.51 -44.35 0.06
C ILE A 651 19.29 -44.99 1.21
N GLY A 652 19.77 -44.18 2.18
CA GLY A 652 20.50 -44.68 3.35
C GLY A 652 19.67 -45.65 4.20
N PRO A 653 18.54 -45.22 4.78
CA PRO A 653 17.66 -46.08 5.57
C PRO A 653 17.18 -47.32 4.82
N ARG A 654 16.92 -47.20 3.51
CA ARG A 654 16.52 -48.33 2.67
C ARG A 654 17.61 -49.39 2.58
N PHE A 655 18.83 -49.01 2.24
CA PHE A 655 19.94 -49.94 2.12
C PHE A 655 20.38 -50.49 3.48
N ALA A 656 20.25 -49.70 4.55
CA ALA A 656 20.42 -50.17 5.91
C ALA A 656 19.46 -51.32 6.24
N SER A 657 18.18 -51.20 5.87
CA SER A 657 17.19 -52.27 6.02
C SER A 657 17.53 -53.50 5.16
N MET A 658 17.87 -53.30 3.87
CA MET A 658 18.18 -54.39 2.94
C MET A 658 19.42 -55.21 3.33
N TYR A 659 20.46 -54.55 3.85
CA TYR A 659 21.71 -55.19 4.26
C TYR A 659 21.75 -55.53 5.76
N ASN A 660 20.64 -55.30 6.47
CA ASN A 660 20.52 -55.48 7.92
C ASN A 660 21.58 -54.71 8.75
N ILE A 661 21.97 -53.53 8.28
CA ILE A 661 22.89 -52.61 8.97
C ILE A 661 22.05 -51.65 9.83
N LYS A 662 22.42 -51.49 11.10
CA LYS A 662 21.59 -50.74 12.08
C LYS A 662 21.96 -49.28 12.25
N LEU A 663 23.03 -48.80 11.62
CA LEU A 663 23.54 -47.45 11.78
C LEU A 663 23.71 -46.74 10.43
N VAL A 664 23.16 -45.53 10.32
CA VAL A 664 23.30 -44.65 9.14
C VAL A 664 23.83 -43.29 9.59
N PHE A 665 24.81 -42.73 8.87
CA PHE A 665 25.29 -41.37 9.12
C PHE A 665 25.10 -40.47 7.91
N TYR A 666 24.41 -39.35 8.11
CA TYR A 666 24.47 -38.18 7.25
C TYR A 666 25.49 -37.18 7.82
N GLY A 667 25.85 -36.16 7.03
CA GLY A 667 26.77 -35.09 7.45
C GLY A 667 26.17 -34.15 8.51
N GLU A 668 25.95 -32.89 8.13
CA GLU A 668 25.40 -31.88 9.04
C GLU A 668 23.87 -31.91 9.10
N ASN A 669 23.32 -31.51 10.24
CA ASN A 669 21.89 -31.37 10.42
C ASN A 669 21.38 -30.14 9.63
N PRO A 670 20.42 -30.29 8.68
CA PRO A 670 19.89 -29.17 7.89
C PRO A 670 19.30 -28.03 8.72
N ALA A 671 18.86 -28.31 9.96
CA ALA A 671 18.33 -27.30 10.85
C ALA A 671 19.40 -26.30 11.34
N GLU A 672 20.70 -26.63 11.25
CA GLU A 672 21.79 -25.69 11.55
C GLU A 672 21.73 -24.48 10.63
N TYR A 673 21.24 -24.63 9.41
CA TYR A 673 21.14 -23.55 8.44
C TYR A 673 19.98 -22.57 8.70
N GLY A 674 19.24 -22.75 9.79
CA GLY A 674 18.13 -21.89 10.20
C GLY A 674 16.77 -22.58 10.21
N GLY A 675 16.75 -23.91 10.39
CA GLY A 675 15.51 -24.65 10.67
C GLY A 675 15.06 -24.47 12.13
N LYS A 676 14.23 -25.39 12.62
CA LYS A 676 13.81 -25.44 14.03
C LYS A 676 15.03 -25.71 14.93
N ILE A 677 15.31 -24.81 15.86
CA ILE A 677 16.52 -24.88 16.71
C ILE A 677 16.54 -26.17 17.54
N GLU A 678 15.37 -26.63 17.99
CA GLU A 678 15.22 -27.83 18.83
C GLU A 678 15.74 -29.09 18.12
N SER A 679 15.63 -29.11 16.78
CA SER A 679 16.13 -30.22 15.97
C SER A 679 17.65 -30.36 16.02
N ASN A 680 18.40 -29.29 16.30
CA ASN A 680 19.86 -29.33 16.35
C ASN A 680 20.40 -29.99 17.64
N PHE A 681 19.56 -30.18 18.65
CA PHE A 681 19.96 -30.86 19.90
C PHE A 681 19.73 -32.37 19.88
N LYS A 682 19.10 -32.88 18.81
CA LYS A 682 18.90 -34.32 18.59
C LYS A 682 19.98 -34.85 17.64
N PRO A 683 20.67 -35.97 18.00
CA PRO A 683 21.63 -36.60 17.11
C PRO A 683 20.95 -37.27 15.90
N THR A 684 19.70 -37.71 16.07
CA THR A 684 18.98 -38.51 15.10
C THR A 684 18.05 -37.71 14.19
N MET A 685 17.93 -38.16 12.94
CA MET A 685 16.95 -37.66 11.98
C MET A 685 15.55 -38.16 12.33
N ASP A 686 14.56 -37.26 12.23
CA ASP A 686 13.15 -37.63 12.42
C ASP A 686 12.70 -38.63 11.34
N LEU A 687 12.07 -39.73 11.77
CA LEU A 687 11.58 -40.80 10.90
C LEU A 687 10.65 -40.29 9.80
N ASP A 688 9.87 -39.25 10.07
CA ASP A 688 8.90 -38.71 9.12
C ASP A 688 9.57 -38.08 7.88
N PHE A 689 10.89 -37.82 7.89
CA PHE A 689 11.62 -37.33 6.71
C PHE A 689 11.89 -38.41 5.65
N PHE A 690 11.83 -39.69 6.02
CA PHE A 690 12.18 -40.82 5.15
C PHE A 690 11.27 -42.04 5.34
N SER A 691 10.16 -41.90 6.08
CA SER A 691 9.15 -42.93 6.25
C SER A 691 7.74 -42.33 6.18
N GLU A 692 6.85 -42.95 5.41
CA GLU A 692 5.43 -42.62 5.36
C GLU A 692 4.63 -43.91 5.17
N PRO A 693 3.81 -44.33 6.15
CA PRO A 693 3.03 -45.56 6.03
C PRO A 693 1.92 -45.49 4.97
N ASP A 694 1.43 -44.29 4.64
CA ASP A 694 0.29 -44.09 3.75
C ASP A 694 0.72 -43.55 2.37
N ILE A 695 0.78 -44.45 1.39
CA ILE A 695 1.17 -44.13 0.01
C ILE A 695 0.23 -43.09 -0.63
N GLU A 696 -1.05 -43.06 -0.25
CA GLU A 696 -2.02 -42.12 -0.83
C GLU A 696 -1.75 -40.66 -0.43
N LYS A 697 -0.98 -40.44 0.64
CA LYS A 697 -0.56 -39.10 1.09
C LYS A 697 0.71 -38.59 0.41
N ILE A 698 1.40 -39.43 -0.35
CA ILE A 698 2.69 -39.11 -0.96
C ILE A 698 2.46 -38.29 -2.23
N LYS A 699 3.21 -37.19 -2.34
CA LYS A 699 3.27 -36.31 -3.51
C LYS A 699 4.69 -36.28 -4.07
N LEU A 700 4.81 -36.55 -5.38
CA LEU A 700 6.06 -36.42 -6.12
C LEU A 700 5.83 -35.41 -7.25
N GLY A 701 6.69 -34.39 -7.36
CA GLY A 701 6.47 -33.27 -8.29
C GLY A 701 5.19 -32.49 -8.02
N GLY A 702 4.70 -32.50 -6.76
CA GLY A 702 3.44 -31.87 -6.36
C GLY A 702 2.17 -32.65 -6.74
N VAL A 703 2.31 -33.87 -7.27
CA VAL A 703 1.21 -34.73 -7.73
C VAL A 703 1.12 -35.96 -6.83
N TYR A 704 -0.08 -36.37 -6.44
CA TYR A 704 -0.27 -37.58 -5.64
C TYR A 704 0.19 -38.83 -6.40
N VAL A 705 0.71 -39.83 -5.68
CA VAL A 705 1.15 -41.11 -6.29
C VAL A 705 0.04 -41.76 -7.11
N LYS A 706 -1.20 -41.74 -6.61
CA LYS A 706 -2.37 -42.24 -7.35
C LYS A 706 -2.56 -41.54 -8.70
N ASP A 707 -2.49 -40.21 -8.71
CA ASP A 707 -2.62 -39.39 -9.92
C ASP A 707 -1.47 -39.65 -10.91
N LEU A 708 -0.25 -39.93 -10.43
CA LEU A 708 0.89 -40.29 -11.29
C LEU A 708 0.64 -41.60 -12.03
N ILE A 709 0.01 -42.58 -11.36
CA ILE A 709 -0.33 -43.87 -11.96
C ILE A 709 -1.47 -43.69 -12.97
N GLU A 710 -2.53 -42.99 -12.59
CA GLU A 710 -3.75 -42.86 -13.40
C GLU A 710 -3.56 -41.92 -14.61
N LYS A 711 -2.87 -40.79 -14.44
CA LYS A 711 -2.82 -39.70 -15.43
C LYS A 711 -1.52 -39.65 -16.23
N TYR A 712 -0.44 -40.20 -15.71
CA TYR A 712 0.90 -40.10 -16.32
C TYR A 712 1.48 -41.44 -16.77
N SER A 713 0.67 -42.51 -16.73
CA SER A 713 1.05 -43.86 -17.18
C SER A 713 2.35 -44.40 -16.54
N VAL A 714 2.63 -44.00 -15.30
CA VAL A 714 3.78 -44.52 -14.54
C VAL A 714 3.31 -45.70 -13.69
N SER A 715 3.98 -46.85 -13.79
CA SER A 715 3.61 -47.99 -12.96
C SER A 715 4.03 -47.79 -11.49
N ARG A 716 3.33 -48.44 -10.56
CA ARG A 716 3.71 -48.42 -9.14
C ARG A 716 5.13 -48.95 -8.90
N SER A 717 5.56 -49.98 -9.64
CA SER A 717 6.91 -50.53 -9.55
C SER A 717 7.98 -49.51 -9.97
N GLU A 718 7.70 -48.70 -10.97
CA GLU A 718 8.59 -47.62 -11.41
C GLU A 718 8.73 -46.48 -10.40
N LEU A 719 7.71 -46.26 -9.56
CA LEU A 719 7.74 -45.27 -8.48
C LEU A 719 8.41 -45.79 -7.20
N GLN A 720 8.57 -47.10 -7.05
CA GLN A 720 9.14 -47.74 -5.86
C GLN A 720 10.46 -47.12 -5.36
N PRO A 721 11.39 -46.65 -6.21
CA PRO A 721 12.59 -45.94 -5.76
C PRO A 721 12.32 -44.66 -4.95
N TYR A 722 11.20 -43.99 -5.18
CA TYR A 722 10.83 -42.73 -4.54
C TYR A 722 9.89 -42.90 -3.35
N LEU A 723 9.33 -44.10 -3.16
CA LEU A 723 8.45 -44.39 -2.02
C LEU A 723 9.30 -44.62 -0.76
N PRO A 724 9.05 -43.89 0.34
CA PRO A 724 9.83 -44.06 1.56
C PRO A 724 9.60 -45.45 2.19
N PRO A 725 10.61 -46.07 2.81
CA PRO A 725 10.45 -47.33 3.54
C PRO A 725 9.44 -47.21 4.68
N ARG A 726 8.73 -48.31 4.97
CA ARG A 726 7.73 -48.32 6.05
C ARG A 726 8.40 -48.37 7.42
N LYS A 727 7.71 -47.89 8.46
CA LYS A 727 8.26 -47.80 9.81
C LYS A 727 8.65 -49.18 10.36
N GLU A 728 7.92 -50.22 9.98
CA GLU A 728 8.17 -51.60 10.40
C GLU A 728 9.50 -52.13 9.83
N ASP A 729 9.81 -51.78 8.58
CA ASP A 729 11.02 -52.22 7.86
C ASP A 729 12.29 -51.54 8.40
N LEU A 730 12.13 -50.47 9.20
CA LEU A 730 13.22 -49.67 9.77
C LEU A 730 13.48 -49.95 11.26
N LYS A 731 12.83 -50.98 11.83
CA LYS A 731 12.92 -51.27 13.27
C LYS A 731 14.38 -51.53 13.70
N GLY A 732 14.85 -50.72 14.65
CA GLY A 732 16.20 -50.79 15.21
C GLY A 732 17.29 -50.11 14.37
N ILE A 733 16.94 -49.45 13.27
CA ILE A 733 17.88 -48.65 12.47
C ILE A 733 17.92 -47.22 13.04
N GLU A 734 19.12 -46.74 13.36
CA GLU A 734 19.35 -45.38 13.84
C GLU A 734 20.00 -44.54 12.73
N VAL A 735 19.39 -43.39 12.43
CA VAL A 735 19.89 -42.43 11.41
C VAL A 735 20.39 -41.19 12.12
N HIS A 736 21.71 -40.98 12.09
CA HIS A 736 22.41 -39.93 12.82
C HIS A 736 23.00 -38.86 11.90
N TYR A 737 23.22 -37.66 12.44
CA TYR A 737 24.04 -36.62 11.82
C TYR A 737 25.41 -36.60 12.47
N LEU A 738 26.48 -36.82 11.69
CA LEU A 738 27.84 -36.78 12.23
C LEU A 738 28.21 -35.38 12.77
N GLY A 739 27.65 -34.31 12.19
CA GLY A 739 27.86 -32.93 12.64
C GLY A 739 27.32 -32.62 14.05
N TYR A 740 26.48 -33.49 14.61
CA TYR A 740 26.10 -33.41 16.03
C TYR A 740 27.28 -33.75 16.95
N TYR A 741 28.07 -34.73 16.55
CA TYR A 741 29.14 -35.31 17.35
C TYR A 741 30.47 -34.60 17.15
N LEU A 742 30.75 -34.19 15.91
CA LEU A 742 31.99 -33.53 15.53
C LEU A 742 31.71 -32.10 15.12
N LYS A 743 32.58 -31.16 15.52
CA LYS A 743 32.43 -29.75 15.15
C LYS A 743 32.46 -29.61 13.62
N TRP A 744 31.30 -29.33 13.04
CA TRP A 744 31.15 -29.23 11.60
C TRP A 744 31.51 -27.83 11.11
N ASP A 745 32.65 -27.72 10.42
CA ASP A 745 33.06 -26.54 9.65
C ASP A 745 33.25 -26.97 8.17
N PRO A 746 32.36 -26.52 7.27
CA PRO A 746 32.38 -26.89 5.85
C PRO A 746 33.70 -26.61 5.12
N GLN A 747 34.45 -25.59 5.54
CA GLN A 747 35.73 -25.24 4.92
C GLN A 747 36.85 -26.16 5.41
N GLU A 748 36.86 -26.52 6.69
CA GLU A 748 37.81 -27.51 7.22
C GLU A 748 37.54 -28.90 6.62
N ILE A 749 36.27 -29.23 6.39
CA ILE A 749 35.85 -30.45 5.72
C ILE A 749 36.30 -30.46 4.25
N TYR A 750 36.26 -29.31 3.56
CA TYR A 750 36.83 -29.19 2.22
C TYR A 750 38.32 -29.54 2.21
N TYR A 751 39.11 -28.97 3.12
CA TYR A 751 40.55 -29.26 3.20
C TYR A 751 40.83 -30.72 3.54
N TYR A 752 40.08 -31.28 4.50
CA TYR A 752 40.20 -32.68 4.87
C TYR A 752 39.92 -33.61 3.69
N SER A 753 38.78 -33.45 3.02
CA SER A 753 38.38 -34.32 1.91
C SER A 753 39.31 -34.15 0.70
N SER A 754 39.81 -32.94 0.44
CA SER A 754 40.81 -32.72 -0.62
C SER A 754 42.10 -33.54 -0.38
N LYS A 755 42.52 -33.64 0.89
CA LYS A 755 43.72 -34.41 1.27
C LYS A 755 43.49 -35.93 1.28
N HIS A 756 42.31 -36.36 1.71
CA HIS A 756 42.07 -37.75 2.09
C HIS A 756 41.25 -38.56 1.09
N THR A 757 40.42 -37.92 0.26
CA THR A 757 39.51 -38.61 -0.67
C THR A 757 39.73 -38.22 -2.13
N GLY A 758 40.75 -37.39 -2.42
CA GLY A 758 40.99 -36.87 -3.76
C GLY A 758 39.90 -35.94 -4.28
N PHE A 759 39.16 -35.27 -3.37
CA PHE A 759 38.15 -34.28 -3.75
C PHE A 759 38.83 -33.06 -4.36
N GLU A 760 38.32 -32.59 -5.48
CA GLU A 760 38.79 -31.38 -6.17
C GLU A 760 37.65 -30.35 -6.31
N PRO A 761 37.94 -29.05 -6.11
CA PRO A 761 36.99 -28.01 -6.46
C PRO A 761 36.83 -27.91 -7.98
N ASN A 762 35.76 -27.25 -8.42
CA ASN A 762 35.59 -26.89 -9.81
C ASN A 762 36.62 -25.82 -10.24
N VAL A 763 36.93 -25.75 -11.54
CA VAL A 763 37.89 -24.77 -12.10
C VAL A 763 37.33 -23.35 -11.99
N GLU A 764 36.02 -23.21 -12.16
CA GLU A 764 35.26 -21.97 -12.07
C GLU A 764 34.25 -22.00 -10.91
N ARG A 765 33.73 -20.82 -10.55
CA ARG A 765 32.67 -20.71 -9.54
C ARG A 765 31.34 -21.23 -10.08
N THR A 766 30.48 -21.70 -9.19
CA THR A 766 29.09 -22.03 -9.53
C THR A 766 28.32 -20.72 -9.78
N GLU A 767 27.61 -20.60 -10.90
CA GLU A 767 26.75 -19.44 -11.20
C GLU A 767 25.69 -19.28 -10.09
N GLY A 768 25.46 -18.04 -9.64
CA GLY A 768 24.65 -17.75 -8.45
C GLY A 768 25.42 -17.79 -7.13
N SER A 769 26.71 -18.15 -7.16
CA SER A 769 27.63 -18.17 -6.01
C SER A 769 29.03 -17.68 -6.39
N TYR A 770 29.85 -17.47 -5.36
CA TYR A 770 31.29 -17.23 -5.45
C TYR A 770 32.12 -18.48 -5.11
N SER A 771 31.49 -19.55 -4.62
CA SER A 771 32.15 -20.81 -4.28
C SER A 771 32.46 -21.67 -5.52
N LYS A 772 33.54 -22.47 -5.43
CA LYS A 772 33.96 -23.46 -6.43
C LYS A 772 33.77 -24.92 -5.99
N TYR A 773 33.38 -25.17 -4.74
CA TYR A 773 33.36 -26.54 -4.17
C TYR A 773 31.99 -26.94 -3.62
N SER A 774 30.99 -26.06 -3.70
CA SER A 774 29.65 -26.26 -3.15
C SER A 774 28.67 -26.67 -4.26
N GLY A 775 28.03 -27.84 -4.14
CA GLY A 775 26.98 -28.30 -5.06
C GLY A 775 27.45 -28.48 -6.50
N ILE A 776 28.63 -29.07 -6.69
CA ILE A 776 29.27 -29.19 -8.01
C ILE A 776 28.98 -30.51 -8.72
N ASP A 777 28.17 -31.39 -8.15
CA ASP A 777 27.92 -32.75 -8.62
C ASP A 777 26.79 -32.88 -9.65
N ASP A 778 25.78 -31.99 -9.60
CA ASP A 778 24.58 -32.05 -10.45
C ASP A 778 24.42 -30.79 -11.33
N GLN A 779 24.15 -30.99 -12.63
CA GLN A 779 23.88 -29.90 -13.57
C GLN A 779 22.58 -29.12 -13.24
N ILE A 780 21.67 -29.69 -12.43
CA ILE A 780 20.39 -29.06 -12.05
C ILE A 780 20.49 -28.20 -10.78
N ASP A 781 21.52 -28.38 -9.94
CA ASP A 781 21.69 -27.65 -8.67
C ASP A 781 21.63 -26.12 -8.83
N PRO A 782 22.25 -25.48 -9.84
CA PRO A 782 22.15 -24.03 -10.02
C PRO A 782 20.71 -23.55 -10.23
N PHE A 783 19.87 -24.33 -10.92
CA PHE A 783 18.45 -24.00 -11.15
C PHE A 783 17.61 -24.18 -9.88
N HIS A 784 18.00 -25.07 -8.97
CA HIS A 784 17.36 -25.18 -7.66
C HIS A 784 17.53 -23.89 -6.84
N TYR A 785 18.73 -23.34 -6.80
CA TYR A 785 18.97 -22.10 -6.06
C TYR A 785 18.45 -20.87 -6.80
N TYR A 786 18.46 -20.86 -8.13
CA TYR A 786 17.76 -19.83 -8.89
C TYR A 786 16.26 -19.85 -8.58
N THR A 787 15.60 -21.01 -8.60
CA THR A 787 14.17 -21.11 -8.26
C THR A 787 13.90 -20.76 -6.78
N THR A 788 14.83 -21.03 -5.87
CA THR A 788 14.79 -20.56 -4.47
C THR A 788 14.82 -19.03 -4.39
N LEU A 789 15.66 -18.35 -5.20
CA LEU A 789 15.67 -16.89 -5.31
C LEU A 789 14.29 -16.39 -5.77
N ILE A 790 13.71 -16.98 -6.81
CA ILE A 790 12.41 -16.57 -7.33
C ILE A 790 11.31 -16.66 -6.26
N LYS A 791 11.25 -17.77 -5.52
CA LYS A 791 10.19 -17.99 -4.53
C LYS A 791 10.40 -17.20 -3.24
N PHE A 792 11.64 -17.08 -2.80
CA PHE A 792 11.97 -16.69 -1.41
C PHE A 792 12.91 -15.47 -1.32
N GLY A 793 13.36 -14.93 -2.44
CA GLY A 793 14.27 -13.79 -2.50
C GLY A 793 15.69 -14.10 -1.99
N LEU A 794 16.08 -15.37 -1.97
CA LEU A 794 17.40 -15.85 -1.52
C LEU A 794 17.94 -16.88 -2.54
N GLY A 795 19.06 -16.56 -3.19
CA GLY A 795 19.81 -17.45 -4.07
C GLY A 795 20.93 -18.19 -3.33
N ARG A 796 21.85 -18.84 -4.07
CA ARG A 796 22.92 -19.68 -3.48
C ARG A 796 23.91 -18.86 -2.65
N ALA A 797 24.33 -17.70 -3.14
CA ALA A 797 25.29 -16.83 -2.44
C ALA A 797 24.81 -16.45 -1.03
N SER A 798 23.51 -16.24 -0.84
CA SER A 798 22.92 -16.00 0.48
C SER A 798 23.14 -17.16 1.46
N TYR A 799 23.04 -18.40 1.00
CA TYR A 799 23.26 -19.59 1.85
C TYR A 799 24.75 -19.78 2.17
N ASP A 800 25.60 -19.67 1.16
CA ASP A 800 27.06 -19.83 1.30
C ASP A 800 27.65 -18.73 2.22
N ALA A 801 27.32 -17.46 1.97
CA ALA A 801 27.80 -16.34 2.81
C ALA A 801 27.29 -16.43 4.24
N ALA A 802 26.03 -16.82 4.46
CA ALA A 802 25.53 -17.00 5.81
C ALA A 802 26.20 -18.14 6.57
N GLN A 803 26.65 -19.18 5.88
CA GLN A 803 27.42 -20.27 6.47
C GLN A 803 28.84 -19.80 6.83
N GLU A 804 29.51 -19.08 5.94
CA GLU A 804 30.87 -18.57 6.17
C GLU A 804 30.94 -17.50 7.27
N ILE A 805 29.95 -16.59 7.34
CA ILE A 805 29.86 -15.60 8.42
C ILE A 805 29.76 -16.30 9.78
N ARG A 806 28.91 -17.34 9.89
CA ARG A 806 28.72 -18.09 11.15
C ARG A 806 29.96 -18.87 11.57
N ASN A 807 30.78 -19.28 10.60
CA ASN A 807 32.08 -19.92 10.84
C ASN A 807 33.24 -18.91 10.89
N LYS A 808 32.96 -17.60 10.94
CA LYS A 808 33.94 -16.52 11.07
C LYS A 808 34.99 -16.49 9.96
N LYS A 809 34.62 -16.92 8.75
CA LYS A 809 35.52 -16.90 7.57
C LYS A 809 35.46 -15.58 6.81
N ILE A 810 34.30 -14.91 6.85
CA ILE A 810 34.07 -13.58 6.29
C ILE A 810 33.24 -12.72 7.26
N THR A 811 33.30 -11.41 7.11
CA THR A 811 32.44 -10.48 7.86
C THR A 811 31.04 -10.41 7.25
N ARG A 812 30.09 -9.82 7.99
CA ARG A 812 28.74 -9.59 7.46
C ARG A 812 28.78 -8.64 6.26
N GLU A 813 29.59 -7.59 6.32
CA GLU A 813 29.74 -6.59 5.25
C GLU A 813 30.25 -7.24 3.96
N GLU A 814 31.25 -8.12 4.05
CA GLU A 814 31.73 -8.91 2.93
C GLU A 814 30.61 -9.81 2.36
N GLY A 815 29.87 -10.49 3.24
CA GLY A 815 28.73 -11.30 2.84
C GLY A 815 27.63 -10.50 2.13
N VAL A 816 27.29 -9.30 2.61
CA VAL A 816 26.33 -8.40 1.95
C VAL A 816 26.82 -8.04 0.55
N ALA A 817 28.10 -7.74 0.37
CA ALA A 817 28.68 -7.42 -0.93
C ALA A 817 28.62 -8.63 -1.90
N LEU A 818 28.92 -9.83 -1.41
CA LEU A 818 28.86 -11.07 -2.18
C LEU A 818 27.43 -11.42 -2.61
N VAL A 819 26.45 -11.31 -1.71
CA VAL A 819 25.03 -11.54 -2.03
C VAL A 819 24.54 -10.55 -3.08
N ASN A 820 24.82 -9.26 -2.91
CA ASN A 820 24.41 -8.24 -3.88
C ASN A 820 25.03 -8.48 -5.28
N LYS A 821 26.21 -9.11 -5.35
CA LYS A 821 26.90 -9.38 -6.61
C LYS A 821 26.42 -10.66 -7.30
N PHE A 822 26.15 -11.74 -6.55
CA PHE A 822 26.01 -13.08 -7.14
C PHE A 822 24.60 -13.67 -7.00
N ASP A 823 23.79 -13.27 -6.01
CA ASP A 823 22.58 -14.01 -5.65
C ASP A 823 21.48 -13.94 -6.73
N GLN A 824 21.45 -12.85 -7.50
CA GLN A 824 20.52 -12.64 -8.63
C GLN A 824 21.09 -13.06 -9.99
N GLU A 825 22.26 -13.70 -10.02
CA GLU A 825 22.85 -14.20 -11.26
C GLU A 825 22.07 -15.42 -11.78
N PHE A 826 21.70 -15.37 -13.06
CA PHE A 826 21.03 -16.47 -13.73
C PHE A 826 22.05 -17.54 -14.20
N PRO A 827 21.85 -18.83 -13.90
CA PRO A 827 22.75 -19.90 -14.31
C PRO A 827 22.59 -20.25 -15.80
N LYS A 828 23.52 -19.81 -16.65
CA LYS A 828 23.47 -19.99 -18.11
C LYS A 828 24.13 -21.28 -18.57
N LYS A 829 25.16 -21.77 -17.88
CA LYS A 829 26.05 -22.84 -18.35
C LYS A 829 25.30 -24.09 -18.78
N TYR A 830 24.33 -24.53 -17.97
CA TYR A 830 23.56 -25.75 -18.22
C TYR A 830 22.11 -25.50 -18.65
N PHE A 831 21.75 -24.26 -19.00
CA PHE A 831 20.35 -23.89 -19.21
C PHE A 831 19.70 -24.67 -20.35
N LYS A 832 20.36 -24.75 -21.51
CA LYS A 832 19.87 -25.56 -22.63
C LYS A 832 19.72 -27.04 -22.24
N SER A 833 20.72 -27.61 -21.58
CA SER A 833 20.66 -29.00 -21.11
C SER A 833 19.56 -29.23 -20.07
N PHE A 834 19.24 -28.23 -19.24
CA PHE A 834 18.18 -28.31 -18.25
C PHE A 834 16.81 -28.34 -18.94
N LEU A 835 16.56 -27.42 -19.88
CA LEU A 835 15.33 -27.38 -20.69
C LEU A 835 15.11 -28.70 -21.45
N GLU A 836 16.15 -29.22 -22.10
CA GLU A 836 16.13 -30.52 -22.77
C GLU A 836 15.84 -31.67 -21.81
N TYR A 837 16.43 -31.65 -20.60
CA TYR A 837 16.25 -32.71 -19.60
C TYR A 837 14.82 -32.77 -19.07
N ILE A 838 14.19 -31.64 -18.77
CA ILE A 838 12.81 -31.62 -18.30
C ILE A 838 11.79 -31.57 -19.45
N GLY A 839 12.23 -31.33 -20.69
CA GLY A 839 11.39 -31.34 -21.87
C GLY A 839 10.39 -30.19 -21.93
N ILE A 840 10.87 -28.95 -21.74
CA ILE A 840 10.10 -27.71 -21.90
C ILE A 840 10.86 -26.70 -22.77
N SER A 841 10.15 -25.75 -23.36
CA SER A 841 10.71 -24.61 -24.06
C SER A 841 11.22 -23.52 -23.12
N GLU A 842 12.05 -22.61 -23.64
CA GLU A 842 12.50 -21.44 -22.89
C GLU A 842 11.34 -20.49 -22.52
N GLU A 843 10.34 -20.35 -23.40
CA GLU A 843 9.15 -19.55 -23.14
C GLU A 843 8.37 -20.11 -21.93
N GLU A 844 8.08 -21.42 -21.94
CA GLU A 844 7.42 -22.10 -20.81
C GLU A 844 8.21 -21.97 -19.49
N PHE A 845 9.55 -21.95 -19.57
CA PHE A 845 10.40 -21.73 -18.41
C PHE A 845 10.17 -20.34 -17.81
N TRP A 846 10.23 -19.28 -18.63
CA TRP A 846 10.06 -17.92 -18.15
C TRP A 846 8.63 -17.63 -17.67
N GLU A 847 7.62 -18.16 -18.36
CA GLU A 847 6.23 -18.10 -17.92
C GLU A 847 6.02 -18.78 -16.56
N THR A 848 6.61 -19.97 -16.38
CA THR A 848 6.56 -20.70 -15.11
C THR A 848 7.28 -19.91 -14.01
N VAL A 849 8.47 -19.39 -14.26
CA VAL A 849 9.23 -18.60 -13.28
C VAL A 849 8.45 -17.35 -12.84
N ASP A 850 7.89 -16.60 -13.78
CA ASP A 850 7.19 -15.36 -13.47
C ASP A 850 5.91 -15.58 -12.67
N LYS A 851 5.20 -16.69 -12.91
CA LYS A 851 4.02 -17.09 -12.13
C LYS A 851 4.32 -17.31 -10.65
N PHE A 852 5.55 -17.66 -10.30
CA PHE A 852 5.96 -17.95 -8.92
C PHE A 852 6.64 -16.78 -8.21
N ARG A 853 6.66 -15.59 -8.82
CA ARG A 853 7.16 -14.38 -8.15
C ARG A 853 6.11 -13.85 -7.20
N SER A 854 6.41 -13.88 -5.90
CA SER A 854 5.51 -13.28 -4.92
C SER A 854 5.50 -11.74 -5.02
N PRO A 855 4.32 -11.08 -5.13
CA PRO A 855 4.22 -9.63 -5.31
C PRO A 855 4.93 -8.81 -4.23
N HIS A 856 4.93 -9.27 -2.97
CA HIS A 856 5.64 -8.57 -1.88
C HIS A 856 7.17 -8.65 -1.97
N LEU A 857 7.72 -9.63 -2.70
CA LEU A 857 9.17 -9.75 -2.92
C LEU A 857 9.61 -9.06 -4.20
N TRP A 858 8.80 -9.14 -5.26
CA TRP A 858 9.20 -8.73 -6.60
C TRP A 858 8.41 -7.54 -7.13
N LYS A 859 9.09 -6.66 -7.87
CA LYS A 859 8.49 -5.63 -8.71
C LYS A 859 9.12 -5.66 -10.09
N LYS A 860 8.35 -5.22 -11.09
CA LYS A 860 8.84 -5.06 -12.46
C LYS A 860 9.09 -3.56 -12.70
N GLU A 861 10.33 -3.19 -12.92
CA GLU A 861 10.75 -1.81 -13.24
C GLU A 861 11.32 -1.79 -14.66
N ASN A 862 10.74 -0.99 -15.55
CA ASN A 862 11.16 -0.90 -16.96
C ASN A 862 11.26 -2.27 -17.65
N GLY A 863 10.33 -3.18 -17.36
CA GLY A 863 10.33 -4.53 -17.91
C GLY A 863 11.25 -5.54 -17.20
N VAL A 864 12.08 -5.10 -16.23
CA VAL A 864 13.04 -5.95 -15.52
C VAL A 864 12.54 -6.27 -14.10
N TRP A 865 12.60 -7.54 -13.72
CA TRP A 865 12.27 -7.96 -12.37
C TRP A 865 13.37 -7.56 -11.37
N LYS A 866 12.97 -6.95 -10.26
CA LYS A 866 13.84 -6.61 -9.13
C LYS A 866 13.21 -6.99 -7.81
N LEU A 867 14.05 -7.39 -6.85
CA LEU A 867 13.63 -7.52 -5.47
C LEU A 867 13.24 -6.14 -4.90
N ARG A 868 12.15 -6.09 -4.16
CA ARG A 868 11.66 -4.89 -3.47
C ARG A 868 12.52 -4.55 -2.25
N ASN A 869 13.02 -5.59 -1.58
CA ASN A 869 13.90 -5.48 -0.43
C ASN A 869 15.18 -6.24 -0.73
N VAL A 870 16.31 -5.55 -0.69
CA VAL A 870 17.63 -6.14 -0.91
C VAL A 870 18.43 -5.98 0.39
N ILE A 871 19.29 -6.96 0.68
CA ILE A 871 20.13 -6.90 1.87
C ILE A 871 21.02 -5.64 1.83
N SER A 872 21.12 -4.97 2.97
CA SER A 872 21.99 -3.81 3.19
C SER A 872 22.70 -3.93 4.53
N ASN A 873 23.78 -3.14 4.68
CA ASN A 873 24.62 -3.11 5.88
C ASN A 873 23.83 -2.67 7.12
#